data_AF-A0A952ELG1-F1
#
_entry.id   AF-A0A952ELG1-F1
#
_cell.length_a   1.000
_cell.length_b   1.000
_cell.length_c   1.000
_cell.angle_alpha   90.00
_cell.angle_beta   90.00
_cell.angle_gamma   90.00
#
_symmetry.space_group_name_H-M   'P 1'
#
loop_
_entity.id
_entity.type
_entity.pdbx_description
1 polymer ?
#
loop_
_entity_poly.entity_id
_entity_poly.type
_entity_poly.pdbx_seq_one_letter_code
_entity_poly.pdbx_strand_id
1 'polypeptide(L)'
;MNLKRILLVLILTSSFSLVPAQEKDTVKGKTDTANVKLPASAASVKKPEKIKPYKDVITAKAVTDAGAITVHKVEDKYFFEIPDSALKKEFLLVSRLTKAAAGMRSGTTGYAGDQIAQNLISFEKGPQDKIFVRSISYADYAADSTSQMYNSVMRNNMQSIIHAFEIKAFGKDKKSSVVDITDLINADNTLVSFDPSVKKGYKVGAFQKDKSFVNFVKSFPNNIEINTTKTFARTLGNITFPPGVEKPEISGNYTVEINSSLVLLPENKMQARYYDPRVGYFTVGYTDFDLDPQGVKRISLIKRWRLEPKPQDLEKYKRGELVEPAKPIVFYIDPATPKKWIPYLMQGVNDWQQAFEKAGFKNAIYAKIPNAKDDPEWSLEDARFSAIVYKPSDVPNASGPSISDPRTGEILESHINWYHNVMNLLRNWYFIQASPNDPRARTLDFDDKLMGELIRFVSAHEVGHTIGLRHNFIASNAVPVEKLRDKKWLEKNGHTPSIMDYARFNYVAQPEDRIPDSGIMPRIGDYDDWAIEWGYRRFYQFPSPENEKEHLNKWVIGKLKDQRLWFGTESNQFDPRLQSEQIGNNPMLAGTYGIKNLERIVNDLDKWTAKPNENYDDLSTMYDQVTAQFGRYLGHVSKYIGGQMETPKTIEQTGAVYEVVAKEDQRAALNFLKQNIFETPKWLLNNDIYEKTGASPVEVVEKLQNSVLNRILSDNVLQMMYQSQAVDKTAYQLTDYMSELKTAVFTSESDLYRRNLQRNYVESMLTLLNSKPAANTIRFGRSVTVSDNSDVKSIVRGTLNELKNELKTKSATDATTRYHYEDLVFRLEKALNPLR
;
A
#
# COMPACT_ATOMS: atom_id res chain seq x y z
N MET A 1 -47.22 58.31 14.12
CA MET A 1 -46.13 59.25 14.45
C MET A 1 -45.18 58.55 15.42
N ASN A 2 -43.91 58.41 15.02
CA ASN A 2 -42.69 58.03 15.76
C ASN A 2 -42.50 56.65 16.44
N LEU A 3 -41.52 55.95 15.83
CA LEU A 3 -40.58 54.94 16.33
C LEU A 3 -40.02 55.19 17.75
N LYS A 4 -39.78 54.11 18.52
CA LYS A 4 -38.42 53.54 18.77
C LYS A 4 -38.43 52.32 19.73
N ARG A 5 -37.98 51.17 19.18
CA ARG A 5 -37.13 50.08 19.72
C ARG A 5 -37.54 49.32 21.00
N ILE A 6 -37.74 48.00 20.85
CA ILE A 6 -36.84 46.92 21.33
C ILE A 6 -37.23 45.54 20.72
N LEU A 7 -36.18 44.83 20.28
CA LEU A 7 -35.92 43.39 20.06
C LEU A 7 -36.63 42.46 19.04
N LEU A 8 -35.74 41.74 18.33
CA LEU A 8 -35.78 40.33 17.89
C LEU A 8 -36.51 39.97 16.58
N VAL A 9 -35.76 39.79 15.48
CA VAL A 9 -36.20 38.99 14.32
C VAL A 9 -35.02 38.28 13.64
N LEU A 10 -35.21 36.97 13.41
CA LEU A 10 -34.48 36.07 12.52
C LEU A 10 -34.26 36.65 11.12
N ILE A 11 -33.08 36.43 10.53
CA ILE A 11 -32.90 36.58 9.08
C ILE A 11 -32.43 35.24 8.50
N LEU A 12 -33.39 34.51 7.91
CA LEU A 12 -33.19 33.81 6.64
C LEU A 12 -33.31 34.87 5.54
N THR A 13 -32.40 34.90 4.58
CA THR A 13 -32.73 34.95 3.14
C THR A 13 -31.49 34.84 2.25
N SER A 14 -31.68 34.01 1.22
CA SER A 14 -30.96 33.85 -0.03
C SER A 14 -30.43 35.14 -0.68
N SER A 15 -29.26 35.05 -1.32
CA SER A 15 -28.83 35.99 -2.36
C SER A 15 -28.31 35.22 -3.58
N PHE A 16 -29.06 35.34 -4.67
CA PHE A 16 -28.69 34.97 -6.03
C PHE A 16 -27.39 35.66 -6.44
N SER A 17 -26.51 34.95 -7.15
CA SER A 17 -25.48 35.58 -7.99
C SER A 17 -25.84 35.38 -9.46
N LEU A 18 -26.15 36.52 -10.09
CA LEU A 18 -26.40 36.69 -11.51
C LEU A 18 -25.10 36.45 -12.30
N VAL A 19 -25.21 35.68 -13.38
CA VAL A 19 -24.20 35.55 -14.43
C VAL A 19 -24.23 36.83 -15.27
N PRO A 20 -23.10 37.52 -15.51
CA PRO A 20 -23.08 38.63 -16.46
C PRO A 20 -23.19 38.10 -17.89
N ALA A 21 -24.20 38.58 -18.61
CA ALA A 21 -24.34 38.45 -20.05
C ALA A 21 -23.20 39.21 -20.74
N GLN A 22 -22.48 38.55 -21.64
CA GLN A 22 -21.46 39.17 -22.46
C GLN A 22 -22.14 39.75 -23.71
N GLU A 23 -22.09 41.09 -23.82
CA GLU A 23 -22.55 41.84 -24.99
C GLU A 23 -21.77 41.47 -26.25
N LYS A 24 -22.49 41.45 -27.38
CA LYS A 24 -21.98 41.23 -28.72
C LYS A 24 -21.23 42.49 -29.19
N ASP A 25 -19.92 42.40 -29.33
CA ASP A 25 -19.19 43.31 -30.20
C ASP A 25 -19.28 42.85 -31.66
N THR A 26 -20.04 43.62 -32.43
CA THR A 26 -20.11 43.53 -33.89
C THR A 26 -18.82 44.05 -34.52
N VAL A 27 -18.01 43.15 -35.09
CA VAL A 27 -17.03 43.49 -36.14
C VAL A 27 -17.44 42.79 -37.43
N LYS A 28 -17.91 43.58 -38.39
CA LYS A 28 -18.20 43.17 -39.77
C LYS A 28 -16.91 42.72 -40.46
N GLY A 29 -16.77 41.40 -40.67
CA GLY A 29 -15.77 40.81 -41.57
C GLY A 29 -16.47 40.17 -42.76
N LYS A 30 -16.19 40.68 -43.96
CA LYS A 30 -16.79 40.31 -45.25
C LYS A 30 -16.64 38.81 -45.56
N THR A 31 -17.73 38.16 -45.93
CA THR A 31 -17.72 36.87 -46.63
C THR A 31 -17.25 37.08 -48.07
N ASP A 32 -15.99 36.78 -48.34
CA ASP A 32 -15.50 36.62 -49.71
C ASP A 32 -15.78 35.19 -50.18
N THR A 33 -16.53 35.09 -51.27
CA THR A 33 -16.95 33.83 -51.87
C THR A 33 -15.84 33.40 -52.82
N ALA A 34 -14.86 32.64 -52.35
CA ALA A 34 -13.86 32.01 -53.20
C ALA A 34 -14.26 30.56 -53.48
N ASN A 35 -14.75 30.32 -54.70
CA ASN A 35 -14.89 29.01 -55.31
C ASN A 35 -13.56 28.24 -55.23
N VAL A 36 -13.47 27.25 -54.35
CA VAL A 36 -12.41 26.25 -54.39
C VAL A 36 -12.94 25.01 -55.09
N LYS A 37 -12.45 24.81 -56.33
CA LYS A 37 -12.63 23.59 -57.13
C LYS A 37 -12.23 22.36 -56.30
N LEU A 38 -13.16 21.42 -56.18
CA LEU A 38 -12.91 20.04 -55.74
C LEU A 38 -11.89 19.37 -56.68
N PRO A 39 -10.80 18.76 -56.17
CA PRO A 39 -10.10 17.71 -56.90
C PRO A 39 -10.97 16.45 -56.83
N ALA A 40 -11.41 15.99 -58.00
CA ALA A 40 -12.04 14.70 -58.17
C ALA A 40 -11.04 13.59 -57.81
N SER A 41 -11.18 13.04 -56.61
CA SER A 41 -10.68 11.73 -56.23
C SER A 41 -11.67 11.15 -55.24
N ALA A 42 -12.74 10.58 -55.78
CA ALA A 42 -13.60 9.68 -55.04
C ALA A 42 -12.74 8.52 -54.53
N ALA A 43 -12.33 8.59 -53.26
CA ALA A 43 -11.86 7.41 -52.55
C ALA A 43 -13.03 6.43 -52.51
N SER A 44 -12.95 5.41 -53.35
CA SER A 44 -13.89 4.29 -53.39
C SER A 44 -14.06 3.73 -51.98
N VAL A 45 -15.26 3.84 -51.42
CA VAL A 45 -15.69 3.05 -50.27
C VAL A 45 -15.57 1.58 -50.70
N LYS A 46 -14.52 0.87 -50.26
CA LYS A 46 -14.37 -0.56 -50.50
C LYS A 46 -15.62 -1.26 -49.96
N LYS A 47 -16.36 -1.96 -50.83
CA LYS A 47 -17.40 -2.91 -50.40
C LYS A 47 -16.79 -3.88 -49.37
N PRO A 48 -17.53 -4.27 -48.31
CA PRO A 48 -17.05 -5.31 -47.40
C PRO A 48 -16.69 -6.56 -48.21
N GLU A 49 -15.49 -7.10 -47.99
CA GLU A 49 -15.11 -8.41 -48.54
C GLU A 49 -16.19 -9.41 -48.11
N LYS A 50 -16.74 -10.15 -49.07
CA LYS A 50 -17.75 -11.18 -48.79
C LYS A 50 -17.11 -12.21 -47.85
N ILE A 51 -17.76 -12.50 -46.71
CA ILE A 51 -17.30 -13.50 -45.73
C ILE A 51 -16.93 -14.80 -46.45
N LYS A 52 -15.72 -15.30 -46.20
CA LYS A 52 -15.16 -16.44 -46.93
C LYS A 52 -15.69 -17.75 -46.34
N PRO A 53 -15.77 -18.83 -47.16
CA PRO A 53 -16.00 -20.17 -46.63
C PRO A 53 -14.97 -20.55 -45.55
N TYR A 54 -15.39 -21.26 -44.50
CA TYR A 54 -14.52 -21.64 -43.38
C TYR A 54 -13.21 -22.29 -43.83
N LYS A 55 -13.27 -23.25 -44.76
CA LYS A 55 -12.11 -23.98 -45.28
C LYS A 55 -11.10 -23.12 -46.05
N ASP A 56 -11.52 -21.94 -46.53
CA ASP A 56 -10.67 -21.00 -47.27
C ASP A 56 -9.90 -20.08 -46.30
N VAL A 57 -10.37 -19.95 -45.06
CA VAL A 57 -9.70 -19.20 -43.98
C VAL A 57 -8.92 -20.15 -43.09
N ILE A 58 -9.60 -21.16 -42.54
CA ILE A 58 -9.04 -22.23 -41.72
C ILE A 58 -8.81 -23.44 -42.63
N THR A 59 -7.63 -23.45 -43.27
CA THR A 59 -7.24 -24.48 -44.23
C THR A 59 -6.87 -25.79 -43.52
N ALA A 60 -6.69 -26.88 -44.29
CA ALA A 60 -6.22 -28.16 -43.74
C ALA A 60 -4.82 -28.10 -43.09
N LYS A 61 -4.05 -27.03 -43.33
CA LYS A 61 -2.74 -26.78 -42.69
C LYS A 61 -2.86 -26.12 -41.31
N ALA A 62 -4.07 -25.78 -40.86
CA ALA A 62 -4.28 -25.08 -39.61
C ALA A 62 -3.86 -25.95 -38.41
N VAL A 63 -2.99 -25.42 -37.55
CA VAL A 63 -2.76 -25.97 -36.22
C VAL A 63 -3.82 -25.38 -35.30
N THR A 64 -4.66 -26.23 -34.72
CA THR A 64 -5.82 -25.81 -33.94
C THR A 64 -5.64 -26.22 -32.49
N ASP A 65 -5.89 -25.26 -31.60
CA ASP A 65 -5.90 -25.46 -30.15
C ASP A 65 -7.27 -25.05 -29.59
N ALA A 66 -7.97 -25.98 -28.95
CA ALA A 66 -9.37 -25.83 -28.56
C ALA A 66 -9.48 -25.50 -27.07
N GLY A 67 -10.35 -24.55 -26.74
CA GLY A 67 -10.55 -24.10 -25.36
C GLY A 67 -11.70 -23.10 -25.25
N ALA A 68 -11.60 -22.14 -24.34
CA ALA A 68 -12.62 -21.10 -24.12
C ALA A 68 -12.92 -20.30 -25.40
N ILE A 69 -11.88 -20.04 -26.20
CA ILE A 69 -11.95 -19.56 -27.58
C ILE A 69 -10.96 -20.42 -28.37
N THR A 70 -11.40 -21.02 -29.47
CA THR A 70 -10.52 -21.86 -30.28
C THR A 70 -9.51 -21.00 -31.01
N VAL A 71 -8.23 -21.39 -30.98
CA VAL A 71 -7.14 -20.69 -31.65
C VAL A 71 -6.71 -21.52 -32.86
N HIS A 72 -6.66 -20.89 -34.03
CA HIS A 72 -6.09 -21.49 -35.23
C HIS A 72 -4.84 -20.72 -35.65
N LYS A 73 -3.75 -21.45 -35.90
CA LYS A 73 -2.57 -20.93 -36.59
C LYS A 73 -2.57 -21.45 -38.03
N VAL A 74 -2.64 -20.55 -39.00
CA VAL A 74 -2.52 -20.87 -40.43
C VAL A 74 -1.32 -20.13 -40.97
N GLU A 75 -0.24 -20.86 -41.26
CA GLU A 75 1.07 -20.28 -41.59
C GLU A 75 1.52 -19.31 -40.47
N ASP A 76 1.69 -18.03 -40.77
CA ASP A 76 2.12 -17.00 -39.80
C ASP A 76 0.95 -16.21 -39.20
N LYS A 77 -0.29 -16.58 -39.52
CA LYS A 77 -1.49 -15.90 -39.03
C LYS A 77 -2.16 -16.65 -37.89
N TYR A 78 -2.66 -15.88 -36.93
CA TYR A 78 -3.45 -16.37 -35.82
C TYR A 78 -4.90 -15.91 -35.96
N PHE A 79 -5.82 -16.85 -35.74
CA PHE A 79 -7.25 -16.60 -35.77
C PHE A 79 -7.87 -17.06 -34.46
N PHE A 80 -8.82 -16.27 -33.97
CA PHE A 80 -9.76 -16.71 -32.93
C PHE A 80 -11.05 -17.17 -33.59
N GLU A 81 -11.47 -18.39 -33.29
CA GLU A 81 -12.83 -18.87 -33.53
C GLU A 81 -13.62 -18.72 -32.21
N ILE A 82 -14.38 -17.63 -32.13
CA ILE A 82 -15.11 -17.21 -30.94
C ILE A 82 -16.50 -17.86 -30.99
N PRO A 83 -16.83 -18.81 -30.10
CA PRO A 83 -18.15 -19.38 -30.07
C PRO A 83 -19.17 -18.33 -29.59
N ASP A 84 -20.40 -18.41 -30.09
CA ASP A 84 -21.49 -17.52 -29.68
C ASP A 84 -21.75 -17.63 -28.16
N SER A 85 -21.42 -18.77 -27.55
CA SER A 85 -21.46 -18.99 -26.11
C SER A 85 -20.39 -18.23 -25.32
N ALA A 86 -19.34 -17.68 -25.95
CA ALA A 86 -18.36 -16.82 -25.30
C ALA A 86 -18.68 -15.32 -25.43
N LEU A 87 -19.63 -14.96 -26.29
CA LEU A 87 -20.06 -13.57 -26.46
C LEU A 87 -20.73 -13.04 -25.20
N LYS A 88 -20.46 -11.77 -24.88
CA LYS A 88 -20.91 -11.05 -23.68
C LYS A 88 -20.45 -11.67 -22.35
N LYS A 89 -19.65 -12.75 -22.38
CA LYS A 89 -18.91 -13.20 -21.21
C LYS A 89 -17.68 -12.34 -21.01
N GLU A 90 -17.26 -12.28 -19.76
CA GLU A 90 -16.20 -11.39 -19.32
C GLU A 90 -14.91 -12.17 -19.13
N PHE A 91 -13.84 -11.64 -19.71
CA PHE A 91 -12.49 -12.16 -19.57
C PHE A 91 -11.67 -11.14 -18.78
N LEU A 92 -11.06 -11.59 -17.70
CA LEU A 92 -10.02 -10.86 -17.04
C LEU A 92 -8.73 -11.04 -17.83
N LEU A 93 -8.23 -9.94 -18.37
CA LEU A 93 -6.93 -9.86 -19.01
C LEU A 93 -5.87 -9.45 -17.99
N VAL A 94 -4.82 -10.24 -17.87
CA VAL A 94 -3.62 -9.94 -17.07
C VAL A 94 -2.40 -10.07 -17.97
N SER A 95 -1.57 -9.03 -18.05
CA SER A 95 -0.30 -9.09 -18.79
C SER A 95 0.89 -9.02 -17.85
N ARG A 96 1.89 -9.89 -18.08
CA ARG A 96 3.10 -10.01 -17.27
C ARG A 96 4.36 -10.04 -18.12
N LEU A 97 5.48 -9.60 -17.55
CA LEU A 97 6.80 -9.81 -18.14
C LEU A 97 7.27 -11.24 -17.88
N THR A 98 7.40 -12.08 -18.91
CA THR A 98 8.04 -13.40 -18.76
C THR A 98 9.56 -13.27 -18.83
N LYS A 99 10.05 -12.32 -19.63
CA LYS A 99 11.44 -11.91 -19.69
C LYS A 99 11.53 -10.39 -19.67
N ALA A 100 12.12 -9.87 -18.60
CA ALA A 100 12.39 -8.45 -18.48
C ALA A 100 13.64 -8.03 -19.28
N ALA A 101 13.62 -6.82 -19.82
CA ALA A 101 14.78 -6.24 -20.49
C ALA A 101 15.90 -5.94 -19.49
N ALA A 102 17.16 -6.02 -19.96
CA ALA A 102 18.31 -5.52 -19.22
C ALA A 102 18.20 -4.01 -19.03
N GLY A 103 18.50 -3.52 -17.81
CA GLY A 103 18.45 -2.10 -17.47
C GLY A 103 17.05 -1.48 -17.36
N MET A 104 15.98 -2.26 -17.54
CA MET A 104 14.59 -1.83 -17.35
C MET A 104 14.17 -2.10 -15.90
N ARG A 105 14.74 -1.34 -14.96
CA ARG A 105 14.35 -1.39 -13.54
C ARG A 105 13.78 -0.05 -13.11
N SER A 106 12.70 -0.08 -12.33
CA SER A 106 12.04 1.08 -11.76
C SER A 106 11.68 0.79 -10.30
N GLY A 107 12.64 1.05 -9.41
CA GLY A 107 12.52 0.69 -8.00
C GLY A 107 12.33 -0.82 -7.84
N THR A 108 11.26 -1.24 -7.17
CA THR A 108 10.90 -2.64 -6.93
C THR A 108 10.31 -3.37 -8.15
N THR A 109 10.30 -2.78 -9.34
CA THR A 109 9.57 -3.33 -10.50
C THR A 109 10.40 -3.31 -11.78
N GLY A 110 9.94 -4.04 -12.81
CA GLY A 110 10.64 -4.26 -14.07
C GLY A 110 11.37 -5.60 -14.14
N TYR A 111 10.98 -6.58 -13.33
CA TYR A 111 11.51 -7.95 -13.31
C TYR A 111 10.57 -8.92 -14.05
N ALA A 112 11.05 -10.12 -14.35
CA ALA A 112 10.16 -11.20 -14.78
C ALA A 112 9.13 -11.52 -13.67
N GLY A 113 7.92 -11.93 -14.06
CA GLY A 113 6.74 -12.11 -13.21
C GLY A 113 5.93 -10.83 -12.93
N ASP A 114 6.48 -9.64 -13.19
CA ASP A 114 5.78 -8.38 -12.91
C ASP A 114 4.54 -8.21 -13.79
N GLN A 115 3.41 -7.89 -13.16
CA GLN A 115 2.19 -7.47 -13.83
C GLN A 115 2.38 -6.07 -14.43
N ILE A 116 2.07 -5.92 -15.71
CA ILE A 116 2.25 -4.67 -16.48
C ILE A 116 0.96 -4.10 -17.06
N ALA A 117 -0.12 -4.89 -17.08
CA ALA A 117 -1.45 -4.42 -17.45
C ALA A 117 -2.53 -5.33 -16.84
N GLN A 118 -3.71 -4.76 -16.63
CA GLN A 118 -4.92 -5.47 -16.28
C GLN A 118 -6.11 -4.82 -16.98
N ASN A 119 -7.03 -5.63 -17.52
CA ASN A 119 -8.29 -5.11 -18.05
C ASN A 119 -9.39 -6.15 -17.91
N LEU A 120 -10.65 -5.71 -17.81
CA LEU A 120 -11.80 -6.60 -17.93
C LEU A 120 -12.40 -6.38 -19.32
N ILE A 121 -12.56 -7.44 -20.10
CA ILE A 121 -13.03 -7.32 -21.49
C ILE A 121 -14.18 -8.27 -21.79
N SER A 122 -14.97 -7.95 -22.83
CA SER A 122 -15.95 -8.88 -23.40
C SER A 122 -15.98 -8.78 -24.93
N PHE A 123 -16.40 -9.88 -25.57
CA PHE A 123 -16.61 -9.94 -27.02
C PHE A 123 -18.08 -9.72 -27.36
N GLU A 124 -18.39 -8.88 -28.34
CA GLU A 124 -19.77 -8.59 -28.76
C GLU A 124 -19.90 -8.56 -30.29
N LYS A 125 -21.00 -9.06 -30.85
CA LYS A 125 -21.33 -8.85 -32.27
C LYS A 125 -21.67 -7.38 -32.52
N GLY A 126 -20.92 -6.76 -33.43
CA GLY A 126 -21.16 -5.41 -33.92
C GLY A 126 -21.89 -5.40 -35.26
N PRO A 127 -22.34 -4.23 -35.73
CA PRO A 127 -22.89 -4.05 -37.06
C PRO A 127 -21.86 -4.41 -38.15
N GLN A 128 -22.35 -4.72 -39.35
CA GLN A 128 -21.53 -5.03 -40.53
C GLN A 128 -20.60 -6.24 -40.33
N ASP A 129 -21.11 -7.31 -39.72
CA ASP A 129 -20.40 -8.57 -39.49
C ASP A 129 -19.06 -8.39 -38.79
N LYS A 130 -19.08 -7.65 -37.67
CA LYS A 130 -17.90 -7.39 -36.84
C LYS A 130 -18.01 -8.05 -35.47
N ILE A 131 -16.86 -8.33 -34.84
CA ILE A 131 -16.76 -8.65 -33.42
C ILE A 131 -16.02 -7.50 -32.73
N PHE A 132 -16.65 -6.88 -31.75
CA PHE A 132 -16.05 -5.86 -30.89
C PHE A 132 -15.41 -6.51 -29.67
N VAL A 133 -14.29 -5.92 -29.25
CA VAL A 133 -13.73 -6.11 -27.91
C VAL A 133 -14.07 -4.86 -27.10
N ARG A 134 -14.80 -5.03 -26.00
CA ARG A 134 -15.12 -3.94 -25.08
C ARG A 134 -14.28 -4.02 -23.83
N SER A 135 -13.91 -2.87 -23.28
CA SER A 135 -13.41 -2.75 -21.91
C SER A 135 -14.59 -2.48 -20.97
N ILE A 136 -14.70 -3.28 -19.91
CA ILE A 136 -15.82 -3.31 -18.97
C ILE A 136 -15.40 -2.69 -17.64
N SER A 137 -16.22 -1.76 -17.14
CA SER A 137 -16.07 -1.14 -15.83
C SER A 137 -17.33 -1.34 -14.99
N TYR A 138 -17.12 -1.73 -13.73
CA TYR A 138 -18.16 -1.89 -12.71
C TYR A 138 -18.17 -0.73 -11.69
N ALA A 139 -17.50 0.38 -12.00
CA ALA A 139 -17.38 1.51 -11.07
C ALA A 139 -18.72 2.16 -10.70
N ASP A 140 -19.69 2.13 -11.62
CA ASP A 140 -21.05 2.63 -11.42
C ASP A 140 -22.05 1.50 -11.64
N TYR A 141 -23.00 1.36 -10.73
CA TYR A 141 -23.88 0.21 -10.65
C TYR A 141 -25.33 0.60 -10.35
N ALA A 142 -26.23 -0.10 -11.03
CA ALA A 142 -27.65 -0.17 -10.73
C ALA A 142 -28.05 -1.64 -10.90
N ALA A 143 -28.72 -2.20 -9.90
CA ALA A 143 -29.10 -3.61 -9.86
C ALA A 143 -30.39 -3.87 -10.64
N ASP A 144 -31.36 -2.95 -10.57
CA ASP A 144 -32.68 -3.17 -11.17
C ASP A 144 -32.63 -2.85 -12.67
N SER A 145 -32.36 -3.88 -13.47
CA SER A 145 -32.35 -3.81 -14.93
C SER A 145 -33.65 -3.29 -15.57
N THR A 146 -34.76 -3.26 -14.82
CA THR A 146 -36.06 -2.76 -15.30
C THR A 146 -36.27 -1.27 -14.98
N SER A 147 -35.44 -0.68 -14.13
CA SER A 147 -35.57 0.71 -13.69
C SER A 147 -35.11 1.73 -14.75
N GLN A 148 -35.64 2.95 -14.66
CA GLN A 148 -35.13 4.08 -15.43
C GLN A 148 -33.70 4.45 -15.02
N MET A 149 -33.34 4.22 -13.74
CA MET A 149 -32.01 4.49 -13.22
C MET A 149 -30.97 3.59 -13.90
N TYR A 150 -31.22 2.28 -13.97
CA TYR A 150 -30.35 1.35 -14.68
C TYR A 150 -30.12 1.77 -16.14
N ASN A 151 -31.20 2.08 -16.85
CA ASN A 151 -31.10 2.59 -18.22
C ASN A 151 -30.30 3.90 -18.30
N SER A 152 -30.42 4.78 -17.31
CA SER A 152 -29.62 6.01 -17.21
C SER A 152 -28.14 5.72 -16.96
N VAL A 153 -27.81 4.87 -15.99
CA VAL A 153 -26.43 4.47 -15.67
C VAL A 153 -25.80 3.83 -16.90
N MET A 154 -26.46 2.87 -17.55
CA MET A 154 -25.94 2.22 -18.75
C MET A 154 -25.73 3.19 -19.92
N ARG A 155 -26.61 4.20 -20.10
CA ARG A 155 -26.46 5.22 -21.15
C ARG A 155 -25.31 6.20 -20.87
N ASN A 156 -25.08 6.55 -19.61
CA ASN A 156 -24.00 7.47 -19.22
C ASN A 156 -22.65 6.75 -19.03
N ASN A 157 -22.67 5.41 -18.89
CA ASN A 157 -21.49 4.57 -18.75
C ASN A 157 -21.37 3.57 -19.91
N MET A 158 -21.41 4.08 -21.14
CA MET A 158 -21.21 3.26 -22.33
C MET A 158 -19.80 2.66 -22.33
N GLN A 159 -19.73 1.32 -22.33
CA GLN A 159 -18.48 0.58 -22.26
C GLN A 159 -17.67 0.74 -23.56
N SER A 160 -16.39 1.10 -23.43
CA SER A 160 -15.53 1.49 -24.56
C SER A 160 -15.24 0.31 -25.49
N ILE A 161 -15.33 0.53 -26.81
CA ILE A 161 -14.83 -0.41 -27.83
C ILE A 161 -13.34 -0.16 -28.00
N ILE A 162 -12.51 -1.12 -27.57
CA ILE A 162 -11.06 -1.03 -27.68
C ILE A 162 -10.53 -1.68 -28.96
N HIS A 163 -11.32 -2.57 -29.59
CA HIS A 163 -11.01 -3.12 -30.90
C HIS A 163 -12.26 -3.60 -31.65
N ALA A 164 -12.19 -3.67 -32.98
CA ALA A 164 -13.25 -4.19 -33.84
C ALA A 164 -12.67 -5.08 -34.95
N PHE A 165 -12.97 -6.36 -34.90
CA PHE A 165 -12.57 -7.35 -35.90
C PHE A 165 -13.62 -7.51 -36.99
N GLU A 166 -13.19 -7.72 -38.22
CA GLU A 166 -14.04 -8.24 -39.29
C GLU A 166 -14.16 -9.77 -39.17
N ILE A 167 -15.37 -10.29 -39.33
CA ILE A 167 -15.59 -11.74 -39.41
C ILE A 167 -15.05 -12.24 -40.76
N LYS A 168 -14.04 -13.10 -40.71
CA LYS A 168 -13.40 -13.67 -41.92
C LYS A 168 -14.15 -14.92 -42.40
N ALA A 169 -14.69 -15.70 -41.48
CA ALA A 169 -15.55 -16.86 -41.75
C ALA A 169 -16.47 -17.13 -40.55
N PHE A 170 -17.55 -17.89 -40.78
CA PHE A 170 -18.31 -18.52 -39.70
C PHE A 170 -17.85 -19.95 -39.50
N GLY A 171 -17.93 -20.46 -38.26
CA GLY A 171 -17.65 -21.87 -37.96
C GLY A 171 -18.50 -22.83 -38.76
N LYS A 172 -18.13 -24.12 -38.74
CA LYS A 172 -18.78 -25.18 -39.53
C LYS A 172 -20.30 -25.27 -39.30
N ASP A 173 -20.76 -24.98 -38.09
CA ASP A 173 -22.17 -24.98 -37.68
C ASP A 173 -22.80 -23.58 -37.59
N LYS A 174 -22.05 -22.54 -37.99
CA LYS A 174 -22.39 -21.11 -37.88
C LYS A 174 -22.69 -20.63 -36.45
N LYS A 175 -22.22 -21.34 -35.41
CA LYS A 175 -22.32 -20.91 -34.00
C LYS A 175 -21.04 -20.29 -33.46
N SER A 176 -20.10 -19.96 -34.32
CA SER A 176 -18.87 -19.26 -33.99
C SER A 176 -18.48 -18.29 -35.11
N SER A 177 -17.71 -17.27 -34.72
CA SER A 177 -17.16 -16.27 -35.63
C SER A 177 -15.63 -16.37 -35.66
N VAL A 178 -15.05 -16.50 -36.85
CA VAL A 178 -13.59 -16.54 -37.05
C VAL A 178 -13.08 -15.14 -37.34
N VAL A 179 -12.16 -14.65 -36.53
CA VAL A 179 -11.53 -13.33 -36.67
C VAL A 179 -10.00 -13.46 -36.77
N ASP A 180 -9.37 -12.66 -37.62
CA ASP A 180 -7.91 -12.56 -37.71
C ASP A 180 -7.40 -11.62 -36.62
N ILE A 181 -6.56 -12.14 -35.71
CA ILE A 181 -6.05 -11.38 -34.56
C ILE A 181 -4.59 -10.95 -34.73
N THR A 182 -3.95 -11.36 -35.83
CA THR A 182 -2.48 -11.32 -36.01
C THR A 182 -1.90 -9.93 -35.76
N ASP A 183 -2.51 -8.90 -36.35
CA ASP A 183 -2.04 -7.52 -36.19
C ASP A 183 -2.27 -6.97 -34.79
N LEU A 184 -3.37 -7.34 -34.12
CA LEU A 184 -3.67 -6.88 -32.77
C LEU A 184 -2.64 -7.41 -31.77
N ILE A 185 -2.35 -8.71 -31.82
CA ILE A 185 -1.43 -9.33 -30.86
C ILE A 185 0.03 -8.93 -31.12
N ASN A 186 0.39 -8.59 -32.36
CA ASN A 186 1.71 -8.09 -32.70
C ASN A 186 1.87 -6.55 -32.57
N ALA A 187 0.85 -5.84 -32.09
CA ALA A 187 0.89 -4.38 -31.88
C ALA A 187 1.18 -3.98 -30.43
N ASP A 188 1.44 -2.69 -30.21
CA ASP A 188 1.51 -2.10 -28.87
C ASP A 188 0.14 -1.52 -28.49
N ASN A 189 -0.58 -2.21 -27.60
CA ASN A 189 -1.89 -1.83 -27.10
C ASN A 189 -2.15 -2.45 -25.72
N THR A 190 -3.20 -2.00 -25.04
CA THR A 190 -3.53 -2.41 -23.66
C THR A 190 -3.99 -3.87 -23.54
N LEU A 191 -4.17 -4.61 -24.64
CA LEU A 191 -4.53 -6.03 -24.60
C LEU A 191 -3.32 -6.97 -24.50
N VAL A 192 -2.18 -6.58 -25.08
CA VAL A 192 -1.01 -7.45 -25.22
C VAL A 192 0.32 -6.76 -24.87
N SER A 193 0.26 -5.58 -24.26
CA SER A 193 1.42 -4.74 -23.96
C SER A 193 1.20 -3.96 -22.64
N PHE A 194 2.11 -3.06 -22.32
CA PHE A 194 2.08 -2.23 -21.12
C PHE A 194 0.84 -1.33 -21.04
N ASP A 195 0.27 -1.20 -19.84
CA ASP A 195 -0.61 -0.08 -19.53
C ASP A 195 0.16 1.26 -19.69
N PRO A 196 -0.46 2.34 -20.20
CA PRO A 196 0.22 3.61 -20.40
C PRO A 196 0.94 4.18 -19.17
N SER A 197 0.41 3.95 -17.96
CA SER A 197 1.05 4.41 -16.72
C SER A 197 2.31 3.61 -16.38
N VAL A 198 2.25 2.29 -16.54
CA VAL A 198 3.39 1.38 -16.34
C VAL A 198 4.47 1.66 -17.38
N LYS A 199 4.07 1.86 -18.64
CA LYS A 199 4.96 2.21 -19.75
C LYS A 199 5.80 3.46 -19.44
N LYS A 200 5.16 4.49 -18.88
CA LYS A 200 5.83 5.72 -18.42
C LYS A 200 6.79 5.45 -17.28
N GLY A 201 6.39 4.67 -16.27
CA GLY A 201 7.24 4.31 -15.13
C GLY A 201 8.50 3.55 -15.55
N TYR A 202 8.38 2.60 -16.46
CA TYR A 202 9.49 1.79 -16.96
C TYR A 202 10.32 2.46 -18.03
N LYS A 203 10.00 3.72 -18.38
CA LYS A 203 10.72 4.50 -19.40
C LYS A 203 10.71 3.80 -20.77
N VAL A 204 9.59 3.15 -21.10
CA VAL A 204 9.35 2.45 -22.36
C VAL A 204 8.77 3.44 -23.37
N GLY A 205 9.43 3.55 -24.53
CA GLY A 205 9.13 4.53 -25.58
C GLY A 205 8.39 3.95 -26.78
N ALA A 206 8.77 4.37 -27.98
CA ALA A 206 8.10 4.02 -29.23
C ALA A 206 8.29 2.53 -29.58
N PHE A 207 7.19 1.85 -29.93
CA PHE A 207 7.20 0.44 -30.33
C PHE A 207 7.94 0.22 -31.66
N GLN A 208 8.73 -0.85 -31.74
CA GLN A 208 9.54 -1.24 -32.90
C GLN A 208 8.96 -2.53 -33.50
N LYS A 209 7.99 -2.38 -34.43
CA LYS A 209 7.24 -3.51 -35.00
C LYS A 209 8.12 -4.51 -35.76
N ASP A 210 9.16 -4.04 -36.45
CA ASP A 210 10.13 -4.84 -37.20
C ASP A 210 11.00 -5.75 -36.32
N LYS A 211 11.06 -5.46 -35.01
CA LYS A 211 11.83 -6.21 -33.99
C LYS A 211 10.92 -6.89 -32.97
N SER A 212 9.67 -7.13 -33.34
CA SER A 212 8.64 -7.68 -32.47
C SER A 212 7.86 -8.78 -33.19
N PHE A 213 7.53 -9.84 -32.45
CA PHE A 213 6.89 -11.02 -33.02
C PHE A 213 6.09 -11.80 -31.96
N VAL A 214 5.17 -12.63 -32.44
CA VAL A 214 4.35 -13.52 -31.62
C VAL A 214 5.11 -14.84 -31.44
N ASN A 215 5.33 -15.25 -30.18
CA ASN A 215 6.00 -16.51 -29.88
C ASN A 215 5.01 -17.67 -29.98
N PHE A 216 3.88 -17.57 -29.27
CA PHE A 216 2.78 -18.52 -29.37
C PHE A 216 1.45 -17.90 -28.93
N VAL A 217 0.37 -18.57 -29.33
CA VAL A 217 -0.97 -18.36 -28.78
C VAL A 217 -1.54 -19.73 -28.47
N LYS A 218 -1.96 -19.96 -27.22
CA LYS A 218 -2.50 -21.24 -26.74
C LYS A 218 -3.88 -21.05 -26.15
N SER A 219 -4.73 -22.05 -26.30
CA SER A 219 -6.07 -22.08 -25.74
C SER A 219 -6.20 -23.17 -24.68
N PHE A 220 -6.93 -22.85 -23.62
CA PHE A 220 -7.20 -23.74 -22.51
C PHE A 220 -8.70 -23.71 -22.20
N PRO A 221 -9.23 -24.66 -21.41
CA PRO A 221 -10.66 -24.74 -21.13
C PRO A 221 -11.30 -23.44 -20.63
N ASN A 222 -10.53 -22.61 -19.92
CA ASN A 222 -11.00 -21.41 -19.25
C ASN A 222 -10.10 -20.18 -19.44
N ASN A 223 -9.07 -20.24 -20.28
CA ASN A 223 -8.18 -19.12 -20.56
C ASN A 223 -7.51 -19.23 -21.93
N ILE A 224 -6.88 -18.14 -22.37
CA ILE A 224 -6.04 -18.07 -23.56
C ILE A 224 -4.74 -17.40 -23.15
N GLU A 225 -3.62 -17.95 -23.59
CA GLU A 225 -2.29 -17.39 -23.32
C GLU A 225 -1.67 -16.88 -24.62
N ILE A 226 -1.37 -15.58 -24.66
CA ILE A 226 -0.73 -14.90 -25.79
C ILE A 226 0.67 -14.46 -25.35
N ASN A 227 1.71 -15.07 -25.91
CA ASN A 227 3.08 -14.72 -25.59
C ASN A 227 3.76 -14.03 -26.78
N THR A 228 4.35 -12.86 -26.52
CA THR A 228 4.94 -11.99 -27.55
C THR A 228 6.31 -11.46 -27.12
N THR A 229 7.22 -11.35 -28.08
CA THR A 229 8.46 -10.59 -27.92
C THR A 229 8.24 -9.19 -28.50
N LYS A 230 8.39 -8.15 -27.68
CA LYS A 230 8.19 -6.76 -28.10
C LYS A 230 9.41 -5.90 -27.82
N THR A 231 9.78 -5.10 -28.81
CA THR A 231 10.90 -4.15 -28.73
C THR A 231 10.38 -2.71 -28.71
N PHE A 232 10.93 -1.88 -27.84
CA PHE A 232 10.57 -0.48 -27.66
C PHE A 232 11.83 0.38 -27.58
N ALA A 233 11.80 1.59 -28.14
CA ALA A 233 12.81 2.60 -27.88
C ALA A 233 12.83 2.98 -26.39
N ARG A 234 13.97 3.41 -25.87
CA ARG A 234 14.05 3.96 -24.50
C ARG A 234 13.61 5.43 -24.47
N THR A 235 13.10 5.90 -23.33
CA THR A 235 12.73 7.32 -23.13
C THR A 235 13.15 7.81 -21.74
N LEU A 236 13.03 9.11 -21.48
CA LEU A 236 13.29 9.71 -20.16
C LEU A 236 12.15 9.49 -19.16
N GLY A 237 10.97 9.04 -19.62
CA GLY A 237 9.76 8.96 -18.80
C GLY A 237 9.26 10.36 -18.41
N ASN A 238 8.78 10.53 -17.17
CA ASN A 238 8.25 11.81 -16.65
C ASN A 238 9.31 12.66 -15.93
N ILE A 239 10.55 12.70 -16.41
CA ILE A 239 11.57 13.58 -15.80
C ILE A 239 11.42 14.98 -16.41
N THR A 240 10.99 15.92 -15.58
CA THR A 240 10.97 17.35 -15.92
C THR A 240 12.33 17.94 -15.62
N PHE A 241 13.02 18.45 -16.64
CA PHE A 241 14.29 19.14 -16.47
C PHE A 241 14.03 20.64 -16.24
N PRO A 242 14.75 21.29 -15.30
CA PRO A 242 14.67 22.74 -15.13
C PRO A 242 14.98 23.48 -16.45
N PRO A 243 14.45 24.69 -16.67
CA PRO A 243 14.80 25.52 -17.82
C PRO A 243 16.31 25.74 -17.91
N GLY A 244 16.91 25.48 -19.08
CA GLY A 244 18.36 25.68 -19.32
C GLY A 244 19.25 24.46 -19.03
N VAL A 245 18.70 23.34 -18.55
CA VAL A 245 19.45 22.07 -18.42
C VAL A 245 19.34 21.27 -19.70
N GLU A 246 20.49 20.88 -20.27
CA GLU A 246 20.55 20.01 -21.44
C GLU A 246 19.99 18.62 -21.10
N LYS A 247 19.03 18.14 -21.89
CA LYS A 247 18.42 16.84 -21.64
C LYS A 247 19.39 15.74 -22.07
N PRO A 248 19.64 14.72 -21.23
CA PRO A 248 20.52 13.64 -21.62
C PRO A 248 19.95 12.89 -22.83
N GLU A 249 20.78 12.64 -23.83
CA GLU A 249 20.42 11.81 -24.96
C GLU A 249 20.21 10.36 -24.50
N ILE A 250 19.07 9.79 -24.87
CA ILE A 250 18.77 8.38 -24.61
C ILE A 250 18.73 7.65 -25.94
N SER A 251 19.61 6.66 -26.09
CA SER A 251 19.64 5.77 -27.25
C SER A 251 19.41 4.30 -26.82
N GLY A 252 19.06 3.47 -27.80
CA GLY A 252 18.83 2.02 -27.63
C GLY A 252 17.38 1.62 -27.35
N ASN A 253 17.20 0.31 -27.21
CA ASN A 253 15.89 -0.34 -27.08
C ASN A 253 15.82 -1.20 -25.81
N TYR A 254 14.59 -1.37 -25.32
CA TYR A 254 14.21 -2.49 -24.46
C TYR A 254 13.54 -3.56 -25.31
N THR A 255 13.97 -4.81 -25.17
CA THR A 255 13.26 -5.97 -25.71
C THR A 255 12.78 -6.81 -24.55
N VAL A 256 11.48 -7.06 -24.50
CA VAL A 256 10.81 -7.82 -23.43
C VAL A 256 10.00 -8.95 -24.03
N GLU A 257 9.80 -10.00 -23.25
CA GLU A 257 8.82 -11.03 -23.54
C GLU A 257 7.62 -10.82 -22.59
N ILE A 258 6.42 -10.74 -23.17
CA ILE A 258 5.17 -10.44 -22.48
C ILE A 258 4.22 -11.61 -22.68
N ASN A 259 3.65 -12.12 -21.60
CA ASN A 259 2.52 -13.04 -21.63
C ASN A 259 1.24 -12.33 -21.21
N SER A 260 0.20 -12.47 -22.01
CA SER A 260 -1.12 -11.89 -21.79
C SER A 260 -2.13 -13.01 -21.67
N SER A 261 -2.60 -13.22 -20.44
CA SER A 261 -3.58 -14.24 -20.07
C SER A 261 -4.99 -13.64 -20.11
N LEU A 262 -5.87 -14.19 -20.96
CA LEU A 262 -7.30 -13.88 -20.97
C LEU A 262 -8.03 -14.99 -20.22
N VAL A 263 -8.36 -14.78 -18.95
CA VAL A 263 -9.06 -15.75 -18.11
C VAL A 263 -10.56 -15.48 -18.14
N LEU A 264 -11.35 -16.47 -18.54
CA LEU A 264 -12.81 -16.39 -18.50
C LEU A 264 -13.29 -16.33 -17.04
N LEU A 265 -14.01 -15.27 -16.68
CA LEU A 265 -14.56 -15.14 -15.33
C LEU A 265 -15.69 -16.16 -15.09
N PRO A 266 -15.82 -16.69 -13.85
CA PRO A 266 -16.91 -17.58 -13.50
C PRO A 266 -18.28 -16.92 -13.70
N GLU A 267 -19.23 -17.67 -14.27
CA GLU A 267 -20.64 -17.25 -14.33
C GLU A 267 -21.30 -17.33 -12.95
N ASN A 268 -21.03 -18.41 -12.21
CA ASN A 268 -21.48 -18.55 -10.84
C ASN A 268 -20.60 -17.68 -9.93
N LYS A 269 -21.05 -16.46 -9.67
CA LYS A 269 -20.36 -15.46 -8.85
C LYS A 269 -20.22 -15.94 -7.39
N MET A 270 -19.02 -15.80 -6.81
CA MET A 270 -18.85 -15.94 -5.37
C MET A 270 -19.80 -14.97 -4.63
N GLN A 271 -20.47 -15.43 -3.57
CA GLN A 271 -21.19 -14.51 -2.69
C GLN A 271 -20.19 -13.53 -2.05
N ALA A 272 -20.34 -12.26 -2.39
CA ALA A 272 -19.53 -11.19 -1.84
C ALA A 272 -19.74 -11.03 -0.33
N ARG A 273 -18.88 -10.24 0.31
CA ARG A 273 -19.08 -9.81 1.70
C ARG A 273 -18.75 -8.33 1.82
N TYR A 274 -19.63 -7.60 2.48
CA TYR A 274 -19.41 -6.18 2.75
C TYR A 274 -18.20 -5.96 3.65
N TYR A 275 -17.43 -4.93 3.31
CA TYR A 275 -16.32 -4.47 4.13
C TYR A 275 -16.81 -3.91 5.47
N ASP A 276 -16.08 -4.25 6.53
CA ASP A 276 -16.25 -3.69 7.86
C ASP A 276 -14.92 -3.04 8.28
N PRO A 277 -14.87 -1.74 8.61
CA PRO A 277 -13.63 -1.06 8.97
C PRO A 277 -12.99 -1.57 10.27
N ARG A 278 -13.66 -2.48 11.00
CA ARG A 278 -13.13 -3.13 12.21
C ARG A 278 -12.48 -4.49 11.91
N VAL A 279 -12.46 -4.95 10.65
CA VAL A 279 -11.78 -6.18 10.21
C VAL A 279 -10.97 -5.90 8.93
N GLY A 280 -9.65 -6.11 9.01
CA GLY A 280 -8.68 -5.58 8.06
C GLY A 280 -8.57 -6.32 6.74
N TYR A 281 -9.51 -6.09 5.83
CA TYR A 281 -9.46 -6.65 4.47
C TYR A 281 -9.21 -5.57 3.40
N PHE A 282 -8.46 -5.93 2.35
CA PHE A 282 -8.44 -5.18 1.10
C PHE A 282 -9.82 -5.25 0.44
N THR A 283 -10.17 -4.26 -0.38
CA THR A 283 -11.50 -4.16 -0.98
C THR A 283 -11.48 -3.92 -2.48
N VAL A 284 -12.57 -4.32 -3.13
CA VAL A 284 -13.06 -3.73 -4.39
C VAL A 284 -14.30 -2.90 -4.08
N GLY A 285 -14.68 -1.97 -4.95
CA GLY A 285 -15.85 -1.12 -4.69
C GLY A 285 -16.47 -0.52 -5.94
N TYR A 286 -17.71 -0.08 -5.77
CA TYR A 286 -18.53 0.55 -6.81
C TYR A 286 -19.48 1.57 -6.19
N THR A 287 -20.00 2.48 -7.02
CA THR A 287 -21.04 3.43 -6.67
C THR A 287 -22.39 2.88 -7.09
N ASP A 288 -23.27 2.64 -6.11
CA ASP A 288 -24.62 2.13 -6.30
C ASP A 288 -25.63 3.28 -6.32
N PHE A 289 -26.44 3.34 -7.38
CA PHE A 289 -27.45 4.39 -7.61
C PHE A 289 -28.87 3.98 -7.18
N ASP A 290 -29.09 2.72 -6.78
CA ASP A 290 -30.41 2.21 -6.40
C ASP A 290 -30.60 2.14 -4.87
N LEU A 291 -29.50 1.95 -4.12
CA LEU A 291 -29.55 1.71 -2.67
C LEU A 291 -29.83 2.94 -1.81
N ASP A 292 -29.69 4.16 -2.34
CA ASP A 292 -29.97 5.40 -1.61
C ASP A 292 -31.05 6.23 -2.33
N PRO A 293 -32.28 6.33 -1.77
CA PRO A 293 -33.37 7.07 -2.41
C PRO A 293 -33.13 8.59 -2.48
N GLN A 294 -32.14 9.13 -1.76
CA GLN A 294 -31.82 10.55 -1.74
C GLN A 294 -30.40 10.86 -2.27
N GLY A 295 -29.70 9.87 -2.85
CA GLY A 295 -28.32 10.03 -3.24
C GLY A 295 -27.70 8.82 -3.95
N VAL A 296 -26.45 8.53 -3.61
CA VAL A 296 -25.71 7.36 -4.10
C VAL A 296 -24.96 6.72 -2.95
N LYS A 297 -24.80 5.41 -3.01
CA LYS A 297 -24.10 4.66 -1.98
C LYS A 297 -22.81 4.08 -2.51
N ARG A 298 -21.69 4.37 -1.86
CA ARG A 298 -20.41 3.70 -2.16
C ARG A 298 -20.37 2.37 -1.45
N ILE A 299 -20.24 1.30 -2.22
CA ILE A 299 -20.14 -0.07 -1.73
C ILE A 299 -18.68 -0.50 -1.75
N SER A 300 -18.27 -1.21 -0.69
CA SER A 300 -16.96 -1.86 -0.61
C SER A 300 -17.15 -3.32 -0.23
N LEU A 301 -16.54 -4.21 -1.00
CA LEU A 301 -16.56 -5.65 -0.84
C LEU A 301 -15.16 -6.13 -0.50
N ILE A 302 -15.03 -7.04 0.46
CA ILE A 302 -13.71 -7.59 0.82
C ILE A 302 -13.16 -8.45 -0.32
N LYS A 303 -11.84 -8.43 -0.49
CA LYS A 303 -11.12 -9.36 -1.35
C LYS A 303 -10.86 -10.66 -0.59
N ARG A 304 -11.33 -11.80 -1.11
CA ARG A 304 -11.07 -13.13 -0.52
C ARG A 304 -11.13 -14.23 -1.56
N TRP A 305 -10.47 -15.36 -1.30
CA TRP A 305 -10.62 -16.56 -2.12
C TRP A 305 -12.00 -17.20 -1.93
N ARG A 306 -12.52 -17.84 -2.98
CA ARG A 306 -13.74 -18.63 -2.88
C ARG A 306 -13.46 -19.98 -2.20
N LEU A 307 -13.78 -20.07 -0.91
CA LEU A 307 -13.78 -21.34 -0.17
C LEU A 307 -15.21 -21.79 0.13
N GLU A 308 -15.58 -22.93 -0.46
CA GLU A 308 -16.87 -23.59 -0.26
C GLU A 308 -16.62 -25.07 0.02
N PRO A 309 -17.34 -25.72 0.95
CA PRO A 309 -17.27 -27.16 1.14
C PRO A 309 -17.61 -27.92 -0.13
N LYS A 310 -17.02 -29.11 -0.28
CA LYS A 310 -17.48 -30.09 -1.27
C LYS A 310 -18.96 -30.40 -1.04
N PRO A 311 -19.80 -30.60 -2.09
CA PRO A 311 -21.23 -30.83 -1.91
C PRO A 311 -21.57 -31.95 -0.91
N GLN A 312 -20.79 -33.05 -0.90
CA GLN A 312 -20.98 -34.16 0.04
C GLN A 312 -20.65 -33.83 1.50
N ASP A 313 -19.87 -32.78 1.77
CA ASP A 313 -19.42 -32.39 3.10
C ASP A 313 -20.18 -31.16 3.64
N LEU A 314 -21.13 -30.61 2.88
CA LEU A 314 -21.89 -29.42 3.26
C LEU A 314 -22.60 -29.57 4.62
N GLU A 315 -23.22 -30.72 4.87
CA GLU A 315 -23.92 -30.96 6.14
C GLU A 315 -22.94 -31.14 7.32
N LYS A 316 -21.73 -31.67 7.09
CA LYS A 316 -20.66 -31.71 8.09
C LYS A 316 -20.20 -30.29 8.44
N TYR A 317 -19.98 -29.46 7.41
CA TYR A 317 -19.60 -28.06 7.57
C TYR A 317 -20.64 -27.28 8.39
N LYS A 318 -21.93 -27.45 8.09
CA LYS A 318 -23.03 -26.80 8.84
C LYS A 318 -23.09 -27.23 10.31
N ARG A 319 -22.65 -28.46 10.63
CA ARG A 319 -22.50 -28.93 12.03
C ARG A 319 -21.22 -28.43 12.72
N GLY A 320 -20.36 -27.70 12.01
CA GLY A 320 -19.11 -27.17 12.53
C GLY A 320 -17.93 -28.16 12.46
N GLU A 321 -18.08 -29.29 11.76
CA GLU A 321 -16.97 -30.21 11.52
C GLU A 321 -16.00 -29.63 10.47
N LEU A 322 -14.71 -29.88 10.63
CA LEU A 322 -13.69 -29.47 9.65
C LEU A 322 -13.82 -30.28 8.36
N VAL A 323 -13.93 -29.57 7.24
CA VAL A 323 -14.04 -30.16 5.90
C VAL A 323 -12.92 -29.64 4.99
N GLU A 324 -12.73 -30.27 3.84
CA GLU A 324 -11.85 -29.71 2.81
C GLU A 324 -12.67 -28.82 1.87
N PRO A 325 -12.11 -27.69 1.41
CA PRO A 325 -12.77 -26.88 0.39
C PRO A 325 -12.83 -27.64 -0.94
N ALA A 326 -13.83 -27.30 -1.75
CA ALA A 326 -13.95 -27.80 -3.11
C ALA A 326 -12.77 -27.37 -4.00
N LYS A 327 -12.24 -26.16 -3.77
CA LYS A 327 -11.03 -25.64 -4.40
C LYS A 327 -10.08 -25.07 -3.32
N PRO A 328 -8.97 -25.75 -2.99
CA PRO A 328 -7.97 -25.20 -2.08
C PRO A 328 -7.18 -24.07 -2.74
N ILE A 329 -6.58 -23.22 -1.91
CA ILE A 329 -5.64 -22.16 -2.31
C ILE A 329 -4.26 -22.80 -2.43
N VAL A 330 -3.66 -22.77 -3.62
CA VAL A 330 -2.38 -23.42 -3.89
C VAL A 330 -1.36 -22.41 -4.37
N PHE A 331 -0.24 -22.30 -3.66
CA PHE A 331 0.91 -21.51 -4.08
C PHE A 331 2.01 -22.40 -4.63
N TYR A 332 2.39 -22.19 -5.88
CA TYR A 332 3.54 -22.84 -6.47
C TYR A 332 4.83 -22.11 -6.09
N ILE A 333 5.89 -22.85 -5.81
CA ILE A 333 7.23 -22.25 -5.66
C ILE A 333 7.89 -22.21 -7.02
N ASP A 334 8.32 -21.03 -7.45
CA ASP A 334 9.09 -20.84 -8.68
C ASP A 334 10.32 -21.78 -8.68
N PRO A 335 10.50 -22.66 -9.68
CA PRO A 335 11.66 -23.53 -9.81
C PRO A 335 13.01 -22.82 -9.78
N ALA A 336 13.07 -21.52 -10.09
CA ALA A 336 14.28 -20.71 -9.99
C ALA A 336 14.69 -20.38 -8.55
N THR A 337 13.82 -20.65 -7.56
CA THR A 337 14.09 -20.42 -6.15
C THR A 337 15.26 -21.29 -5.65
N PRO A 338 16.25 -20.73 -4.93
CA PRO A 338 17.31 -21.52 -4.33
C PRO A 338 16.76 -22.63 -3.42
N LYS A 339 17.16 -23.88 -3.66
CA LYS A 339 16.59 -25.08 -3.02
C LYS A 339 16.56 -25.03 -1.49
N LYS A 340 17.55 -24.39 -0.86
CA LYS A 340 17.62 -24.25 0.60
C LYS A 340 16.51 -23.39 1.20
N TRP A 341 15.93 -22.46 0.44
CA TRP A 341 14.86 -21.57 0.91
C TRP A 341 13.46 -22.12 0.65
N ILE A 342 13.33 -23.09 -0.26
CA ILE A 342 12.04 -23.69 -0.63
C ILE A 342 11.26 -24.21 0.59
N PRO A 343 11.85 -24.99 1.54
CA PRO A 343 11.10 -25.49 2.69
C PRO A 343 10.51 -24.37 3.56
N TYR A 344 11.24 -23.26 3.73
CA TYR A 344 10.82 -22.13 4.56
C TYR A 344 9.71 -21.30 3.91
N LEU A 345 9.81 -21.06 2.60
CA LEU A 345 8.75 -20.40 1.82
C LEU A 345 7.46 -21.24 1.81
N MET A 346 7.59 -22.55 1.61
CA MET A 346 6.45 -23.46 1.68
C MET A 346 5.81 -23.46 3.07
N GLN A 347 6.62 -23.46 4.12
CA GLN A 347 6.13 -23.43 5.48
C GLN A 347 5.40 -22.11 5.79
N GLY A 348 5.87 -20.96 5.31
CA GLY A 348 5.18 -19.68 5.49
C GLY A 348 3.77 -19.67 4.89
N VAL A 349 3.54 -20.37 3.78
CA VAL A 349 2.19 -20.62 3.24
C VAL A 349 1.40 -21.57 4.13
N ASN A 350 2.01 -22.67 4.55
CA ASN A 350 1.35 -23.72 5.32
C ASN A 350 0.98 -23.27 6.74
N ASP A 351 1.67 -22.28 7.31
CA ASP A 351 1.37 -21.73 8.64
C ASP A 351 -0.07 -21.20 8.73
N TRP A 352 -0.65 -20.74 7.61
CA TRP A 352 -2.03 -20.25 7.55
C TRP A 352 -3.10 -21.34 7.65
N GLN A 353 -2.75 -22.63 7.52
CA GLN A 353 -3.73 -23.72 7.59
C GLN A 353 -4.55 -23.67 8.89
N GLN A 354 -3.88 -23.44 10.03
CA GLN A 354 -4.53 -23.38 11.34
C GLN A 354 -5.58 -22.25 11.43
N ALA A 355 -5.32 -21.09 10.82
CA ALA A 355 -6.28 -19.99 10.79
C ALA A 355 -7.52 -20.36 9.96
N PHE A 356 -7.34 -21.06 8.83
CA PHE A 356 -8.47 -21.54 8.01
C PHE A 356 -9.31 -22.63 8.68
N GLU A 357 -8.74 -23.40 9.61
CA GLU A 357 -9.53 -24.34 10.42
C GLU A 357 -10.57 -23.59 11.27
N LYS A 358 -10.27 -22.36 11.72
CA LYS A 358 -11.24 -21.49 12.39
C LYS A 358 -12.42 -21.11 11.50
N ALA A 359 -12.24 -21.10 10.18
CA ALA A 359 -13.31 -20.90 9.19
C ALA A 359 -14.05 -22.19 8.83
N GLY A 360 -13.63 -23.34 9.37
CA GLY A 360 -14.20 -24.67 9.13
C GLY A 360 -13.48 -25.48 8.04
N PHE A 361 -12.32 -25.03 7.56
CA PHE A 361 -11.61 -25.67 6.45
C PHE A 361 -10.23 -26.19 6.86
N LYS A 362 -10.00 -27.50 6.72
CA LYS A 362 -8.66 -28.10 6.77
C LYS A 362 -8.07 -28.22 5.37
N ASN A 363 -6.74 -28.26 5.25
CA ASN A 363 -6.03 -28.29 3.95
C ASN A 363 -6.48 -27.16 3.00
N ALA A 364 -6.89 -26.02 3.55
CA ALA A 364 -7.48 -24.93 2.77
C ALA A 364 -6.47 -24.18 1.93
N ILE A 365 -5.23 -24.11 2.42
CA ILE A 365 -4.11 -23.40 1.80
C ILE A 365 -2.84 -24.23 1.96
N TYR A 366 -2.06 -24.36 0.88
CA TYR A 366 -0.74 -25.00 0.95
C TYR A 366 0.16 -24.58 -0.22
N ALA A 367 1.46 -24.77 -0.02
CA ALA A 367 2.44 -24.62 -1.08
C ALA A 367 2.85 -25.97 -1.69
N LYS A 368 3.22 -25.97 -2.97
CA LYS A 368 3.88 -27.11 -3.62
C LYS A 368 4.89 -26.66 -4.68
N ILE A 369 5.76 -27.58 -5.07
CA ILE A 369 6.67 -27.39 -6.21
C ILE A 369 5.95 -27.93 -7.46
N PRO A 370 5.97 -27.23 -8.61
CA PRO A 370 5.37 -27.74 -9.83
C PRO A 370 6.04 -29.06 -10.26
N ASN A 371 5.23 -30.04 -10.67
CA ASN A 371 5.69 -31.33 -11.17
C ASN A 371 5.10 -31.58 -12.55
N ALA A 372 5.93 -31.73 -13.59
CA ALA A 372 5.47 -31.94 -14.96
C ALA A 372 4.58 -33.19 -15.15
N LYS A 373 4.64 -34.18 -14.25
CA LYS A 373 3.76 -35.35 -14.28
C LYS A 373 2.35 -35.04 -13.76
N ASP A 374 2.27 -34.27 -12.69
CA ASP A 374 1.01 -33.98 -12.00
C ASP A 374 0.36 -32.68 -12.52
N ASP A 375 1.17 -31.77 -13.05
CA ASP A 375 0.81 -30.43 -13.50
C ASP A 375 1.43 -30.12 -14.89
N PRO A 376 1.11 -30.89 -15.95
CA PRO A 376 1.75 -30.76 -17.27
C PRO A 376 1.50 -29.39 -17.95
N GLU A 377 0.39 -28.74 -17.61
CA GLU A 377 0.00 -27.42 -18.13
C GLU A 377 0.40 -26.27 -17.20
N TRP A 378 1.15 -26.54 -16.12
CA TRP A 378 1.59 -25.48 -15.23
C TRP A 378 2.59 -24.57 -15.92
N SER A 379 2.34 -23.27 -15.77
CA SER A 379 3.24 -22.20 -16.18
C SER A 379 3.17 -21.12 -15.13
N LEU A 380 4.33 -20.53 -14.82
CA LEU A 380 4.42 -19.36 -13.95
C LEU A 380 3.57 -18.19 -14.48
N GLU A 381 3.39 -18.13 -15.79
CA GLU A 381 2.78 -17.00 -16.49
C GLU A 381 1.27 -17.13 -16.69
N ASP A 382 0.72 -18.31 -16.38
CA ASP A 382 -0.70 -18.62 -16.54
C ASP A 382 -1.47 -18.13 -15.31
N ALA A 383 -2.43 -17.21 -15.54
CA ALA A 383 -3.15 -16.54 -14.47
C ALA A 383 -4.15 -17.43 -13.70
N ARG A 384 -4.21 -18.73 -14.00
CA ARG A 384 -4.91 -19.73 -13.18
C ARG A 384 -4.10 -20.18 -11.97
N PHE A 385 -2.78 -19.99 -11.99
CA PHE A 385 -1.88 -20.47 -10.94
C PHE A 385 -1.30 -19.32 -10.13
N SER A 386 -1.30 -19.48 -8.81
CA SER A 386 -0.64 -18.55 -7.89
C SER A 386 0.72 -19.06 -7.50
N ALA A 387 1.70 -18.16 -7.33
CA ALA A 387 3.08 -18.55 -7.13
C ALA A 387 3.86 -17.59 -6.22
N ILE A 388 4.93 -18.09 -5.62
CA ILE A 388 6.02 -17.28 -5.06
C ILE A 388 7.10 -17.20 -6.14
N VAL A 389 7.30 -16.00 -6.68
CA VAL A 389 8.17 -15.71 -7.82
C VAL A 389 9.52 -15.19 -7.34
N TYR A 390 10.62 -15.87 -7.69
CA TYR A 390 11.95 -15.50 -7.21
C TYR A 390 12.62 -14.50 -8.16
N LYS A 391 12.97 -13.32 -7.63
CA LYS A 391 13.57 -12.22 -8.40
C LYS A 391 15.03 -12.00 -8.01
N PRO A 392 16.00 -12.18 -8.94
CA PRO A 392 17.40 -11.83 -8.70
C PRO A 392 17.55 -10.30 -8.73
N SER A 393 17.27 -9.68 -7.59
CA SER A 393 17.16 -8.23 -7.41
C SER A 393 18.06 -7.76 -6.27
N ASP A 394 18.69 -6.61 -6.46
CA ASP A 394 19.41 -5.83 -5.45
C ASP A 394 18.46 -5.05 -4.52
N VAL A 395 17.19 -4.90 -4.90
CA VAL A 395 16.16 -4.27 -4.07
C VAL A 395 15.80 -5.17 -2.89
N PRO A 396 15.95 -4.70 -1.63
CA PRO A 396 15.62 -5.47 -0.44
C PRO A 396 14.12 -5.34 -0.11
N ASN A 397 13.26 -6.18 -0.70
CA ASN A 397 11.81 -6.13 -0.44
C ASN A 397 11.10 -7.48 -0.68
N ALA A 398 9.82 -7.57 -0.33
CA ALA A 398 8.87 -8.58 -0.79
C ALA A 398 7.50 -7.92 -1.05
N SER A 399 6.63 -8.54 -1.85
CA SER A 399 5.25 -8.06 -1.99
C SER A 399 4.27 -9.15 -2.44
N GLY A 400 3.11 -9.24 -1.80
CA GLY A 400 2.02 -10.17 -2.11
C GLY A 400 0.78 -9.54 -2.75
N PRO A 401 0.82 -9.09 -4.02
CA PRO A 401 -0.36 -8.58 -4.72
C PRO A 401 -1.35 -9.70 -5.05
N SER A 402 -2.62 -9.33 -5.22
CA SER A 402 -3.67 -10.24 -5.69
C SER A 402 -4.56 -9.59 -6.74
N ILE A 403 -5.05 -10.41 -7.67
CA ILE A 403 -6.02 -9.99 -8.69
C ILE A 403 -7.38 -10.56 -8.31
N SER A 404 -8.41 -9.73 -8.41
CA SER A 404 -9.76 -10.07 -7.96
C SER A 404 -10.82 -9.74 -9.01
N ASP A 405 -11.89 -10.54 -9.02
CA ASP A 405 -13.12 -10.24 -9.73
C ASP A 405 -13.74 -8.95 -9.12
N PRO A 406 -13.86 -7.85 -9.90
CA PRO A 406 -14.39 -6.59 -9.38
C PRO A 406 -15.88 -6.68 -8.99
N ARG A 407 -16.60 -7.71 -9.44
CA ARG A 407 -18.04 -7.91 -9.18
C ARG A 407 -18.30 -8.48 -7.79
N THR A 408 -17.34 -9.20 -7.22
CA THR A 408 -17.55 -10.01 -6.00
C THR A 408 -16.45 -9.83 -4.95
N GLY A 409 -15.26 -9.40 -5.35
CA GLY A 409 -14.05 -9.46 -4.52
C GLY A 409 -13.39 -10.85 -4.51
N GLU A 410 -13.82 -11.80 -5.34
CA GLU A 410 -13.18 -13.12 -5.45
C GLU A 410 -11.73 -12.95 -5.91
N ILE A 411 -10.77 -13.37 -5.10
CA ILE A 411 -9.37 -13.45 -5.51
C ILE A 411 -9.23 -14.63 -6.47
N LEU A 412 -8.66 -14.35 -7.64
CA LEU A 412 -8.52 -15.30 -8.74
C LEU A 412 -7.08 -15.83 -8.84
N GLU A 413 -6.11 -14.95 -8.63
CA GLU A 413 -4.69 -15.30 -8.59
C GLU A 413 -3.86 -14.35 -7.70
N SER A 414 -2.67 -14.82 -7.33
CA SER A 414 -1.67 -14.02 -6.61
C SER A 414 -0.25 -14.47 -6.93
N HIS A 415 0.63 -13.51 -7.22
CA HIS A 415 2.07 -13.73 -7.43
C HIS A 415 2.85 -12.97 -6.38
N ILE A 416 3.34 -13.67 -5.36
CA ILE A 416 4.21 -13.10 -4.34
C ILE A 416 5.58 -12.85 -4.96
N ASN A 417 6.00 -11.60 -4.99
CA ASN A 417 7.29 -11.19 -5.50
C ASN A 417 8.35 -11.34 -4.40
N TRP A 418 9.26 -12.29 -4.58
CA TRP A 418 10.33 -12.57 -3.64
C TRP A 418 11.68 -12.07 -4.15
N TYR A 419 12.18 -10.95 -3.61
CA TYR A 419 13.41 -10.34 -4.10
C TYR A 419 14.62 -10.93 -3.38
N HIS A 420 15.68 -11.27 -4.11
CA HIS A 420 16.89 -11.88 -3.56
C HIS A 420 17.48 -11.07 -2.40
N ASN A 421 17.53 -9.74 -2.50
CA ASN A 421 18.13 -8.93 -1.43
C ASN A 421 17.23 -8.72 -0.20
N VAL A 422 16.04 -9.34 -0.11
CA VAL A 422 15.23 -9.29 1.13
C VAL A 422 15.99 -9.88 2.33
N MET A 423 16.93 -10.80 2.07
CA MET A 423 17.81 -11.35 3.10
C MET A 423 18.68 -10.29 3.79
N ASN A 424 19.15 -9.25 3.08
CA ASN A 424 19.91 -8.15 3.67
C ASN A 424 19.04 -7.36 4.67
N LEU A 425 17.79 -7.11 4.28
CA LEU A 425 16.80 -6.43 5.12
C LEU A 425 16.52 -7.23 6.41
N LEU A 426 16.24 -8.51 6.25
CA LEU A 426 16.00 -9.45 7.34
C LEU A 426 17.19 -9.53 8.30
N ARG A 427 18.41 -9.61 7.75
CA ARG A 427 19.65 -9.60 8.53
C ARG A 427 19.76 -8.34 9.37
N ASN A 428 19.64 -7.17 8.74
CA ASN A 428 19.83 -5.90 9.44
C ASN A 428 18.76 -5.70 10.54
N TRP A 429 17.50 -6.03 10.25
CA TRP A 429 16.42 -5.97 11.23
C TRP A 429 16.66 -6.92 12.41
N TYR A 430 17.00 -8.17 12.14
CA TYR A 430 17.21 -9.15 13.19
C TYR A 430 18.46 -8.83 14.02
N PHE A 431 19.55 -8.41 13.38
CA PHE A 431 20.76 -7.95 14.08
C PHE A 431 20.42 -6.83 15.08
N ILE A 432 19.74 -5.78 14.63
CA ILE A 432 19.46 -4.61 15.49
C ILE A 432 18.42 -4.88 16.58
N GLN A 433 17.46 -5.76 16.32
CA GLN A 433 16.35 -5.99 17.25
C GLN A 433 16.54 -7.21 18.15
N ALA A 434 17.43 -8.15 17.78
CA ALA A 434 17.59 -9.42 18.50
C ALA A 434 19.01 -9.73 18.98
N SER A 435 20.09 -9.12 18.45
CA SER A 435 21.47 -9.49 18.82
C SER A 435 21.83 -9.41 20.31
N PRO A 436 21.23 -8.54 21.15
CA PRO A 436 21.44 -8.62 22.59
C PRO A 436 20.92 -9.95 23.19
N ASN A 437 19.82 -10.47 22.65
CA ASN A 437 19.11 -11.66 23.16
C ASN A 437 19.48 -12.96 22.43
N ASP A 438 19.92 -12.88 21.17
CA ASP A 438 20.31 -14.02 20.35
C ASP A 438 21.76 -13.90 19.86
N PRO A 439 22.70 -14.71 20.40
CA PRO A 439 24.08 -14.75 19.96
C PRO A 439 24.28 -15.04 18.48
N ARG A 440 23.36 -15.77 17.81
CA ARG A 440 23.47 -16.07 16.37
C ARG A 440 23.36 -14.82 15.50
N ALA A 441 22.73 -13.76 16.02
CA ALA A 441 22.57 -12.50 15.31
C ALA A 441 23.76 -11.54 15.46
N ARG A 442 24.84 -11.93 16.16
CA ARG A 442 26.04 -11.12 16.42
C ARG A 442 27.10 -11.27 15.32
N THR A 443 26.66 -11.46 14.09
CA THR A 443 27.45 -11.61 12.87
C THR A 443 26.60 -11.16 11.68
N LEU A 444 27.23 -10.77 10.58
CA LEU A 444 26.50 -10.42 9.35
C LEU A 444 26.24 -11.62 8.43
N ASP A 445 26.93 -12.73 8.65
CA ASP A 445 26.75 -13.97 7.90
C ASP A 445 25.92 -14.94 8.74
N PHE A 446 24.59 -14.80 8.66
CA PHE A 446 23.66 -15.73 9.32
C PHE A 446 23.74 -17.12 8.69
N ASP A 447 23.62 -18.15 9.53
CA ASP A 447 23.47 -19.51 9.02
C ASP A 447 22.13 -19.68 8.28
N ASP A 448 22.08 -20.71 7.42
CA ASP A 448 20.90 -20.97 6.59
C ASP A 448 19.65 -21.28 7.43
N LYS A 449 19.81 -21.80 8.65
CA LYS A 449 18.65 -22.10 9.50
C LYS A 449 18.02 -20.82 10.01
N LEU A 450 18.82 -19.91 10.56
CA LEU A 450 18.35 -18.61 11.06
C LEU A 450 17.75 -17.80 9.92
N MET A 451 18.48 -17.63 8.80
CA MET A 451 17.96 -16.91 7.65
C MET A 451 16.68 -17.56 7.10
N GLY A 452 16.60 -18.89 7.08
CA GLY A 452 15.40 -19.63 6.71
C GLY A 452 14.18 -19.27 7.56
N GLU A 453 14.30 -19.19 8.89
CA GLU A 453 13.18 -18.79 9.75
C GLU A 453 12.76 -17.33 9.51
N LEU A 454 13.70 -16.43 9.22
CA LEU A 454 13.38 -15.05 8.84
C LEU A 454 12.64 -14.98 7.49
N ILE A 455 13.04 -15.83 6.54
CA ILE A 455 12.37 -16.01 5.25
C ILE A 455 10.94 -16.53 5.44
N ARG A 456 10.75 -17.53 6.30
CA ARG A 456 9.42 -18.07 6.65
C ARG A 456 8.50 -17.00 7.21
N PHE A 457 8.99 -16.15 8.12
CA PHE A 457 8.23 -15.03 8.67
C PHE A 457 7.72 -14.09 7.56
N VAL A 458 8.60 -13.59 6.69
CA VAL A 458 8.18 -12.67 5.61
C VAL A 458 7.26 -13.38 4.63
N SER A 459 7.53 -14.64 4.31
CA SER A 459 6.64 -15.44 3.46
C SER A 459 5.24 -15.54 4.03
N ALA A 460 5.10 -15.82 5.33
CA ALA A 460 3.79 -15.89 5.99
C ALA A 460 3.09 -14.52 5.99
N HIS A 461 3.83 -13.42 6.21
CA HIS A 461 3.28 -12.06 6.12
C HIS A 461 2.74 -11.75 4.72
N GLU A 462 3.52 -12.01 3.67
CA GLU A 462 3.08 -11.76 2.29
C GLU A 462 1.87 -12.63 1.92
N VAL A 463 1.82 -13.88 2.37
CA VAL A 463 0.63 -14.74 2.18
C VAL A 463 -0.61 -14.12 2.81
N GLY A 464 -0.48 -13.45 3.96
CA GLY A 464 -1.57 -12.69 4.60
C GLY A 464 -2.22 -11.67 3.65
N HIS A 465 -1.42 -10.93 2.86
CA HIS A 465 -1.94 -10.04 1.83
C HIS A 465 -2.66 -10.77 0.70
N THR A 466 -2.11 -11.91 0.27
CA THR A 466 -2.70 -12.70 -0.83
C THR A 466 -4.04 -13.34 -0.48
N ILE A 467 -4.31 -13.55 0.81
CA ILE A 467 -5.60 -14.04 1.31
C ILE A 467 -6.54 -12.91 1.74
N GLY A 468 -6.17 -11.66 1.44
CA GLY A 468 -7.04 -10.50 1.53
C GLY A 468 -6.76 -9.56 2.70
N LEU A 469 -5.84 -9.89 3.61
CA LEU A 469 -5.59 -9.11 4.81
C LEU A 469 -4.74 -7.86 4.56
N ARG A 470 -5.10 -6.76 5.22
CA ARG A 470 -4.30 -5.54 5.32
C ARG A 470 -3.36 -5.61 6.52
N HIS A 471 -2.48 -4.63 6.64
CA HIS A 471 -1.71 -4.45 7.87
C HIS A 471 -2.63 -4.08 9.04
N ASN A 472 -2.34 -4.62 10.22
CA ASN A 472 -3.07 -4.35 11.45
C ASN A 472 -2.21 -3.60 12.47
N PHE A 473 -1.98 -2.30 12.25
CA PHE A 473 -1.04 -1.48 13.05
C PHE A 473 -1.44 -1.26 14.51
N ILE A 474 -2.61 -1.74 14.96
CA ILE A 474 -3.01 -1.67 16.38
C ILE A 474 -2.68 -2.95 17.16
N ALA A 475 -2.35 -4.06 16.49
CA ALA A 475 -2.35 -5.37 17.16
C ALA A 475 -1.36 -5.41 18.34
N SER A 476 -0.15 -4.87 18.16
CA SER A 476 0.87 -4.76 19.20
C SER A 476 0.43 -3.92 20.40
N ASN A 477 -0.45 -2.94 20.19
CA ASN A 477 -0.97 -2.10 21.26
C ASN A 477 -1.83 -2.89 22.27
N ALA A 478 -2.36 -4.06 21.91
CA ALA A 478 -3.10 -4.92 22.83
C ALA A 478 -2.19 -5.69 23.81
N VAL A 479 -0.86 -5.59 23.68
CA VAL A 479 0.10 -6.35 24.50
C VAL A 479 0.75 -5.46 25.55
N PRO A 480 0.57 -5.71 26.85
CA PRO A 480 1.33 -5.00 27.88
C PRO A 480 2.84 -5.20 27.70
N VAL A 481 3.63 -4.13 27.74
CA VAL A 481 5.09 -4.19 27.48
C VAL A 481 5.81 -5.22 28.35
N GLU A 482 5.47 -5.31 29.63
CA GLU A 482 6.11 -6.28 30.54
C GLU A 482 5.82 -7.75 30.17
N LYS A 483 4.74 -8.04 29.43
CA LYS A 483 4.49 -9.39 28.91
C LYS A 483 5.41 -9.78 27.76
N LEU A 484 6.04 -8.82 27.10
CA LEU A 484 7.09 -9.05 26.10
C LEU A 484 8.41 -9.53 26.72
N ARG A 485 8.50 -9.58 28.05
CA ARG A 485 9.64 -10.10 28.82
C ARG A 485 9.30 -11.39 29.56
N ASP A 486 8.05 -11.84 29.48
CA ASP A 486 7.54 -13.04 30.14
C ASP A 486 7.59 -14.23 29.18
N LYS A 487 8.59 -15.10 29.36
CA LYS A 487 8.80 -16.28 28.52
C LYS A 487 7.56 -17.16 28.37
N LYS A 488 6.88 -17.51 29.47
CA LYS A 488 5.71 -18.40 29.44
C LYS A 488 4.54 -17.74 28.71
N TRP A 489 4.39 -16.43 28.90
CA TRP A 489 3.36 -15.68 28.21
C TRP A 489 3.63 -15.60 26.70
N LEU A 490 4.87 -15.33 26.27
CA LEU A 490 5.24 -15.28 24.86
C LEU A 490 5.14 -16.63 24.16
N GLU A 491 5.55 -17.72 24.81
CA GLU A 491 5.38 -19.07 24.26
C GLU A 491 3.92 -19.35 23.92
N LYS A 492 2.98 -18.94 24.78
CA LYS A 492 1.55 -19.10 24.57
C LYS A 492 0.97 -18.12 23.55
N ASN A 493 1.30 -16.83 23.62
CA ASN A 493 0.54 -15.76 22.96
C ASN A 493 1.26 -15.09 21.77
N GLY A 494 2.55 -15.35 21.58
CA GLY A 494 3.41 -14.56 20.69
C GLY A 494 3.63 -13.14 21.24
N HIS A 495 4.48 -12.34 20.58
CA HIS A 495 4.71 -10.94 21.00
C HIS A 495 3.71 -9.94 20.38
N THR A 496 2.96 -10.36 19.37
CA THR A 496 1.86 -9.58 18.77
C THR A 496 0.68 -10.50 18.42
N PRO A 497 -0.58 -10.05 18.52
CA PRO A 497 -1.75 -10.81 18.07
C PRO A 497 -1.85 -11.01 16.55
N SER A 498 -1.07 -10.29 15.74
CA SER A 498 -1.14 -10.38 14.27
C SER A 498 0.23 -10.35 13.61
N ILE A 499 0.49 -11.29 12.70
CA ILE A 499 1.65 -11.21 11.81
C ILE A 499 1.57 -10.00 10.86
N MET A 500 0.37 -9.46 10.66
CA MET A 500 0.10 -8.29 9.81
C MET A 500 0.35 -6.95 10.51
N ASP A 501 0.75 -6.95 11.78
CA ASP A 501 0.99 -5.73 12.59
C ASP A 501 2.20 -4.91 12.13
N TYR A 502 3.10 -5.51 11.35
CA TYR A 502 4.44 -4.95 11.12
C TYR A 502 5.30 -4.84 12.39
N ALA A 503 4.89 -5.49 13.49
CA ALA A 503 5.71 -5.75 14.66
C ALA A 503 6.73 -6.84 14.32
N ARG A 504 7.93 -6.44 13.90
CA ARG A 504 9.04 -7.34 13.52
C ARG A 504 9.55 -8.12 14.73
N PHE A 505 10.74 -7.87 15.26
CA PHE A 505 11.27 -8.69 16.35
C PHE A 505 11.01 -8.07 17.71
N ASN A 506 10.92 -8.91 18.75
CA ASN A 506 10.72 -8.46 20.13
C ASN A 506 11.96 -7.74 20.69
N TYR A 507 12.11 -6.46 20.35
CA TYR A 507 13.21 -5.61 20.82
C TYR A 507 13.10 -5.21 22.30
N VAL A 508 12.00 -5.55 22.98
CA VAL A 508 11.77 -5.26 24.40
C VAL A 508 12.46 -6.30 25.29
N ALA A 509 12.55 -7.55 24.84
CA ALA A 509 13.23 -8.62 25.56
C ALA A 509 14.66 -8.20 25.95
N GLN A 510 15.06 -8.56 27.16
CA GLN A 510 16.39 -8.31 27.71
C GLN A 510 17.15 -9.64 27.90
N PRO A 511 18.49 -9.66 27.87
CA PRO A 511 19.26 -10.90 27.97
C PRO A 511 18.92 -11.73 29.22
N GLU A 512 18.61 -11.06 30.33
CA GLU A 512 18.17 -11.68 31.59
C GLU A 512 16.83 -12.44 31.49
N ASP A 513 15.98 -12.10 30.52
CA ASP A 513 14.64 -12.69 30.33
C ASP A 513 14.70 -14.08 29.69
N ARG A 514 15.79 -14.38 28.95
CA ARG A 514 16.03 -15.68 28.27
C ARG A 514 14.87 -16.12 27.38
N ILE A 515 14.35 -15.18 26.60
CA ILE A 515 13.24 -15.41 25.65
C ILE A 515 13.72 -16.34 24.51
N PRO A 516 12.99 -17.41 24.19
CA PRO A 516 13.32 -18.29 23.06
C PRO A 516 12.95 -17.65 21.71
N ASP A 517 13.45 -18.21 20.61
CA ASP A 517 13.17 -17.77 19.22
C ASP A 517 11.68 -17.50 18.96
N SER A 518 10.81 -18.39 19.45
CA SER A 518 9.36 -18.30 19.28
C SER A 518 8.70 -17.10 19.98
N GLY A 519 9.39 -16.46 20.93
CA GLY A 519 8.99 -15.21 21.57
C GLY A 519 9.71 -13.97 21.05
N ILE A 520 10.65 -14.15 20.09
CA ILE A 520 11.34 -13.06 19.38
C ILE A 520 10.73 -12.83 18.00
N MET A 521 10.42 -13.92 17.28
CA MET A 521 9.98 -13.88 15.88
C MET A 521 8.45 -13.77 15.73
N PRO A 522 7.94 -13.04 14.72
CA PRO A 522 6.50 -12.96 14.48
C PRO A 522 5.93 -14.27 14.00
N ARG A 523 4.64 -14.45 14.25
CA ARG A 523 3.86 -15.59 13.80
C ARG A 523 2.40 -15.18 13.69
N ILE A 524 1.63 -16.01 12.99
CA ILE A 524 0.16 -15.89 12.94
C ILE A 524 -0.38 -15.96 14.37
N GLY A 525 -1.26 -15.02 14.72
CA GLY A 525 -1.78 -14.86 16.08
C GLY A 525 -3.31 -14.78 16.15
N ASP A 526 -3.81 -14.42 17.33
CA ASP A 526 -5.25 -14.42 17.65
C ASP A 526 -6.09 -13.55 16.70
N TYR A 527 -5.55 -12.39 16.28
CA TYR A 527 -6.24 -11.52 15.33
C TYR A 527 -6.32 -12.14 13.95
N ASP A 528 -5.25 -12.80 13.50
CA ASP A 528 -5.20 -13.42 12.17
C ASP A 528 -6.21 -14.57 12.09
N ASP A 529 -6.25 -15.42 13.13
CA ASP A 529 -7.27 -16.46 13.32
C ASP A 529 -8.68 -15.88 13.24
N TRP A 530 -8.93 -14.77 13.94
CA TRP A 530 -10.21 -14.07 13.92
C TRP A 530 -10.55 -13.48 12.54
N ALA A 531 -9.60 -12.81 11.89
CA ALA A 531 -9.80 -12.17 10.60
C ALA A 531 -10.07 -13.22 9.51
N ILE A 532 -9.41 -14.37 9.55
CA ILE A 532 -9.68 -15.49 8.65
C ILE A 532 -11.02 -16.15 8.96
N GLU A 533 -11.33 -16.40 10.23
CA GLU A 533 -12.63 -16.93 10.63
C GLU A 533 -13.76 -16.01 10.14
N TRP A 534 -13.64 -14.71 10.39
CA TRP A 534 -14.61 -13.73 9.89
C TRP A 534 -14.64 -13.82 8.37
N GLY A 535 -13.55 -13.54 7.66
CA GLY A 535 -13.57 -13.41 6.20
C GLY A 535 -13.92 -14.67 5.42
N TYR A 536 -13.69 -15.89 5.95
CA TYR A 536 -13.85 -17.13 5.19
C TYR A 536 -14.96 -18.07 5.70
N ARG A 537 -15.47 -17.92 6.93
CA ARG A 537 -16.61 -18.74 7.37
C ARG A 537 -17.86 -18.40 6.56
N ARG A 538 -18.50 -19.43 6.00
CA ARG A 538 -19.72 -19.35 5.18
C ARG A 538 -20.95 -19.62 6.04
N PHE A 539 -21.94 -18.74 5.96
CA PHE A 539 -23.22 -18.90 6.65
C PHE A 539 -24.34 -19.14 5.64
N TYR A 540 -24.62 -20.41 5.35
CA TYR A 540 -25.56 -20.82 4.28
C TYR A 540 -27.03 -20.40 4.53
N GLN A 541 -27.38 -20.03 5.76
CA GLN A 541 -28.68 -19.43 6.08
C GLN A 541 -28.84 -17.98 5.60
N PHE A 542 -27.73 -17.31 5.20
CA PHE A 542 -27.73 -15.95 4.67
C PHE A 542 -27.33 -15.97 3.19
N PRO A 543 -28.30 -15.98 2.25
CA PRO A 543 -28.02 -16.20 0.83
C PRO A 543 -27.41 -15.00 0.11
N SER A 544 -27.35 -13.83 0.74
CA SER A 544 -26.78 -12.60 0.16
C SER A 544 -25.93 -11.80 1.17
N PRO A 545 -25.08 -10.87 0.70
CA PRO A 545 -24.32 -9.97 1.58
C PRO A 545 -25.21 -9.12 2.51
N GLU A 546 -26.39 -8.72 2.05
CA GLU A 546 -27.37 -7.94 2.82
C GLU A 546 -27.92 -8.74 3.99
N ASN A 547 -28.28 -10.01 3.75
CA ASN A 547 -28.81 -10.91 4.78
C ASN A 547 -27.76 -11.24 5.86
N GLU A 548 -26.48 -11.25 5.52
CA GLU A 548 -25.38 -11.55 6.46
C GLU A 548 -25.01 -10.34 7.34
N LYS A 549 -25.29 -9.11 6.88
CA LYS A 549 -24.78 -7.86 7.46
C LYS A 549 -25.05 -7.72 8.96
N GLU A 550 -26.28 -7.96 9.41
CA GLU A 550 -26.66 -7.82 10.82
C GLU A 550 -25.94 -8.85 11.69
N HIS A 551 -25.85 -10.10 11.22
CA HIS A 551 -25.15 -11.17 11.91
C HIS A 551 -23.67 -10.84 12.09
N LEU A 552 -22.99 -10.40 11.01
CA LEU A 552 -21.58 -10.01 11.06
C LEU A 552 -21.34 -8.83 11.99
N ASN A 553 -22.21 -7.82 11.96
CA ASN A 553 -22.08 -6.66 12.85
C ASN A 553 -22.11 -7.10 14.33
N LYS A 554 -23.12 -7.90 14.71
CA LYS A 554 -23.23 -8.45 16.07
C LYS A 554 -22.03 -9.32 16.44
N TRP A 555 -21.53 -10.12 15.50
CA TRP A 555 -20.38 -10.99 15.72
C TRP A 555 -19.09 -10.19 15.97
N VAL A 556 -18.84 -9.16 15.15
CA VAL A 556 -17.73 -8.22 15.32
C VAL A 556 -17.84 -7.51 16.67
N ILE A 557 -18.99 -6.95 17.02
CA ILE A 557 -19.21 -6.30 18.33
C ILE A 557 -18.88 -7.25 19.50
N GLY A 558 -19.27 -8.52 19.39
CA GLY A 558 -18.97 -9.54 20.41
C GLY A 558 -17.49 -9.85 20.54
N LYS A 559 -16.78 -9.99 19.41
CA LYS A 559 -15.35 -10.35 19.36
C LYS A 559 -14.45 -9.20 19.80
N LEU A 560 -14.79 -7.96 19.45
CA LEU A 560 -14.03 -6.76 19.82
C LEU A 560 -14.13 -6.38 21.31
N LYS A 561 -14.80 -7.19 22.14
CA LYS A 561 -14.62 -7.10 23.60
C LYS A 561 -13.19 -7.49 24.02
N ASP A 562 -12.52 -8.31 23.22
CA ASP A 562 -11.10 -8.60 23.35
C ASP A 562 -10.29 -7.62 22.49
N GLN A 563 -9.42 -6.84 23.13
CA GLN A 563 -8.54 -5.87 22.47
C GLN A 563 -7.52 -6.53 21.54
N ARG A 564 -7.17 -7.81 21.78
CA ARG A 564 -6.27 -8.57 20.90
C ARG A 564 -6.87 -8.82 19.52
N LEU A 565 -8.19 -8.69 19.39
CA LEU A 565 -8.92 -8.89 18.14
C LEU A 565 -9.23 -7.58 17.40
N TRP A 566 -8.69 -6.45 17.86
CA TRP A 566 -8.91 -5.14 17.24
C TRP A 566 -8.14 -4.98 15.94
N PHE A 567 -8.75 -4.25 15.01
CA PHE A 567 -8.12 -3.80 13.78
C PHE A 567 -7.81 -2.31 13.82
N GLY A 568 -6.63 -1.93 13.34
CA GLY A 568 -6.25 -0.54 13.11
C GLY A 568 -5.58 -0.36 11.75
N THR A 569 -6.13 0.56 10.95
CA THR A 569 -5.69 0.81 9.57
C THR A 569 -4.31 1.46 9.51
N GLU A 570 -3.50 1.06 8.53
CA GLU A 570 -2.20 1.65 8.23
C GLU A 570 -2.27 3.08 7.67
N SER A 571 -3.47 3.56 7.33
CA SER A 571 -3.70 4.87 6.71
C SER A 571 -3.96 6.02 7.69
N ASN A 572 -4.28 5.73 8.96
CA ASN A 572 -4.54 6.79 9.95
C ASN A 572 -3.23 7.13 10.70
N GLN A 573 -2.62 8.23 10.28
CA GLN A 573 -1.37 8.76 10.83
C GLN A 573 -1.52 9.58 12.14
N PHE A 574 -2.76 9.86 12.57
CA PHE A 574 -3.04 10.71 13.74
C PHE A 574 -3.20 9.91 15.04
N ASP A 575 -3.59 8.64 14.94
CA ASP A 575 -3.74 7.75 16.08
C ASP A 575 -2.36 7.21 16.50
N PRO A 576 -1.86 7.54 17.70
CA PRO A 576 -0.55 7.09 18.16
C PRO A 576 -0.48 5.60 18.48
N ARG A 577 -1.63 4.89 18.50
CA ARG A 577 -1.65 3.43 18.64
C ARG A 577 -1.35 2.71 17.32
N LEU A 578 -1.46 3.41 16.17
CA LEU A 578 -1.31 2.84 14.83
C LEU A 578 0.09 3.11 14.26
N GLN A 579 1.04 2.26 14.61
CA GLN A 579 2.44 2.47 14.25
C GLN A 579 3.13 1.18 13.80
N SER A 580 3.66 1.19 12.57
CA SER A 580 4.55 0.14 12.10
C SER A 580 5.77 -0.02 13.00
N GLU A 581 6.19 -1.26 13.28
CA GLU A 581 7.33 -1.60 14.13
C GLU A 581 7.27 -1.15 15.59
N GLN A 582 6.13 -0.65 16.07
CA GLN A 582 5.89 -0.57 17.50
C GLN A 582 5.60 -1.98 18.04
N ILE A 583 6.12 -2.30 19.22
CA ILE A 583 5.64 -3.45 19.99
C ILE A 583 5.21 -3.01 21.38
N GLY A 584 4.11 -3.60 21.84
CA GLY A 584 3.51 -3.31 23.14
C GLY A 584 2.64 -2.05 23.18
N ASN A 585 1.96 -1.89 24.32
CA ASN A 585 0.95 -0.87 24.56
C ASN A 585 1.49 0.49 25.02
N ASN A 586 2.79 0.58 25.33
CA ASN A 586 3.43 1.80 25.81
C ASN A 586 4.79 1.99 25.10
N PRO A 587 4.87 2.84 24.05
CA PRO A 587 6.10 3.01 23.30
C PRO A 587 7.20 3.73 24.08
N MET A 588 6.87 4.49 25.13
CA MET A 588 7.89 5.07 26.02
C MET A 588 8.61 3.94 26.78
N LEU A 589 7.87 3.04 27.42
CA LEU A 589 8.47 1.91 28.15
C LEU A 589 9.16 0.92 27.22
N ALA A 590 8.54 0.58 26.09
CA ALA A 590 9.15 -0.28 25.09
C ALA A 590 10.43 0.35 24.50
N GLY A 591 10.40 1.67 24.24
CA GLY A 591 11.53 2.45 23.79
C GLY A 591 12.68 2.44 24.80
N THR A 592 12.41 2.54 26.10
CA THR A 592 13.45 2.44 27.15
C THR A 592 14.18 1.10 27.09
N TYR A 593 13.46 -0.01 26.97
CA TYR A 593 14.07 -1.34 26.82
C TYR A 593 14.82 -1.50 25.48
N GLY A 594 14.26 -0.95 24.40
CA GLY A 594 14.90 -0.93 23.09
C GLY A 594 16.20 -0.13 23.07
N ILE A 595 16.23 1.05 23.69
CA ILE A 595 17.44 1.89 23.80
C ILE A 595 18.52 1.16 24.59
N LYS A 596 18.17 0.52 25.73
CA LYS A 596 19.11 -0.31 26.50
C LYS A 596 19.72 -1.44 25.65
N ASN A 597 18.96 -1.98 24.70
CA ASN A 597 19.45 -2.96 23.73
C ASN A 597 20.36 -2.33 22.66
N LEU A 598 20.02 -1.16 22.13
CA LEU A 598 20.87 -0.42 21.19
C LEU A 598 22.21 0.00 21.82
N GLU A 599 22.22 0.41 23.09
CA GLU A 599 23.44 0.71 23.84
C GLU A 599 24.42 -0.48 23.88
N ARG A 600 23.89 -1.68 24.15
CA ARG A 600 24.69 -2.92 24.12
C ARG A 600 25.25 -3.19 22.72
N ILE A 601 24.43 -2.96 21.68
CA ILE A 601 24.86 -3.14 20.29
C ILE A 601 26.00 -2.19 19.96
N VAL A 602 25.89 -0.89 20.26
CA VAL A 602 26.94 0.11 19.97
C VAL A 602 28.28 -0.27 20.61
N ASN A 603 28.26 -0.83 21.83
CA ASN A 603 29.49 -1.22 22.54
C ASN A 603 30.24 -2.39 21.90
N ASP A 604 29.56 -3.28 21.19
CA ASP A 604 30.14 -4.46 20.54
C ASP A 604 30.08 -4.38 18.99
N LEU A 605 29.62 -3.25 18.44
CA LEU A 605 29.26 -3.14 17.02
C LEU A 605 30.47 -3.36 16.10
N ASP A 606 31.62 -2.79 16.47
CA ASP A 606 32.86 -2.93 15.70
C ASP A 606 33.33 -4.38 15.65
N LYS A 607 33.17 -5.12 16.74
CA LYS A 607 33.48 -6.55 16.83
C LYS A 607 32.50 -7.41 16.04
N TRP A 608 31.19 -7.15 16.13
CA TRP A 608 30.16 -7.97 15.47
C TRP A 608 30.02 -7.73 13.96
N THR A 609 30.56 -6.61 13.49
CA THR A 609 30.64 -6.27 12.05
C THR A 609 32.01 -6.50 11.45
N ALA A 610 33.00 -6.93 12.24
CA ALA A 610 34.36 -7.17 11.75
C ALA A 610 34.39 -8.34 10.77
N LYS A 611 34.96 -8.08 9.58
CA LYS A 611 35.19 -9.10 8.56
C LYS A 611 36.65 -9.05 8.09
N PRO A 612 37.41 -10.17 8.17
CA PRO A 612 38.80 -10.19 7.74
C PRO A 612 38.95 -9.77 6.27
N ASN A 613 39.93 -8.90 6.00
CA ASN A 613 40.28 -8.38 4.67
C ASN A 613 39.27 -7.41 4.05
N GLU A 614 38.27 -6.95 4.80
CA GLU A 614 37.30 -5.93 4.36
C GLU A 614 37.53 -4.59 5.10
N ASN A 615 36.92 -3.52 4.61
CA ASN A 615 36.94 -2.19 5.23
C ASN A 615 35.84 -2.05 6.32
N TYR A 616 35.57 -0.82 6.77
CA TYR A 616 34.56 -0.53 7.80
C TYR A 616 33.16 -0.22 7.26
N ASP A 617 32.84 -0.56 6.00
CA ASP A 617 31.53 -0.26 5.40
C ASP A 617 30.39 -0.99 6.12
N ASP A 618 30.64 -2.21 6.60
CA ASP A 618 29.70 -3.00 7.39
C ASP A 618 29.44 -2.34 8.77
N LEU A 619 30.48 -1.83 9.43
CA LEU A 619 30.36 -1.06 10.67
C LEU A 619 29.54 0.23 10.44
N SER A 620 29.86 0.98 9.38
CA SER A 620 29.13 2.19 9.00
C SER A 620 27.65 1.89 8.75
N THR A 621 27.37 0.86 7.94
CA THR A 621 26.01 0.45 7.59
C THR A 621 25.21 0.07 8.83
N MET A 622 25.77 -0.72 9.74
CA MET A 622 25.05 -1.15 10.93
C MET A 622 24.92 -0.05 11.98
N TYR A 623 25.87 0.88 12.06
CA TYR A 623 25.73 2.07 12.90
C TYR A 623 24.58 2.97 12.39
N ASP A 624 24.42 3.11 11.07
CA ASP A 624 23.24 3.76 10.48
C ASP A 624 21.95 3.03 10.83
N GLN A 625 21.94 1.68 10.87
CA GLN A 625 20.77 0.93 11.31
C GLN A 625 20.45 1.15 12.81
N VAL A 626 21.44 1.29 13.68
CA VAL A 626 21.25 1.68 15.09
C VAL A 626 20.59 3.05 15.18
N THR A 627 21.15 4.06 14.51
CA THR A 627 20.61 5.43 14.55
C THR A 627 19.19 5.50 13.97
N ALA A 628 18.92 4.76 12.88
CA ALA A 628 17.59 4.66 12.30
C ALA A 628 16.58 3.99 13.26
N GLN A 629 16.97 2.92 13.95
CA GLN A 629 16.12 2.26 14.94
C GLN A 629 15.84 3.15 16.14
N PHE A 630 16.85 3.89 16.63
CA PHE A 630 16.65 4.85 17.71
C PHE A 630 15.71 5.98 17.28
N GLY A 631 15.91 6.54 16.09
CA GLY A 631 15.00 7.54 15.50
C GLY A 631 13.57 7.03 15.37
N ARG A 632 13.37 5.73 15.09
CA ARG A 632 12.05 5.11 15.06
C ARG A 632 11.38 5.09 16.45
N TYR A 633 12.11 4.76 17.51
CA TYR A 633 11.59 4.83 18.89
C TYR A 633 11.17 6.25 19.27
N LEU A 634 12.00 7.24 18.95
CA LEU A 634 11.68 8.66 19.15
C LEU A 634 10.44 9.09 18.35
N GLY A 635 10.32 8.62 17.11
CA GLY A 635 9.16 8.86 16.25
C GLY A 635 7.87 8.28 16.82
N HIS A 636 7.92 7.06 17.38
CA HIS A 636 6.76 6.42 18.01
C HIS A 636 6.23 7.24 19.19
N VAL A 637 7.14 7.69 20.06
CA VAL A 637 6.79 8.51 21.23
C VAL A 637 6.28 9.89 20.80
N SER A 638 6.90 10.50 19.79
CA SER A 638 6.49 11.82 19.29
C SER A 638 5.05 11.86 18.75
N LYS A 639 4.47 10.72 18.32
CA LYS A 639 3.09 10.69 17.84
C LYS A 639 2.04 10.92 18.92
N TYR A 640 2.36 10.63 20.20
CA TYR A 640 1.41 10.84 21.30
C TYR A 640 1.09 12.33 21.49
N ILE A 641 2.06 13.21 21.27
CA ILE A 641 1.88 14.66 21.38
C ILE A 641 0.97 15.16 20.23
N GLY A 642 -0.17 15.73 20.61
CA GLY A 642 -1.22 16.16 19.68
C GLY A 642 -1.88 15.02 18.89
N GLY A 643 -1.76 13.77 19.35
CA GLY A 643 -2.41 12.62 18.75
C GLY A 643 -3.92 12.59 19.00
N GLN A 644 -4.66 11.86 18.14
CA GLN A 644 -6.08 11.57 18.36
C GLN A 644 -6.38 10.13 17.99
N MET A 645 -6.95 9.39 18.94
CA MET A 645 -7.33 8.00 18.78
C MET A 645 -8.63 7.87 18.00
N GLU A 646 -8.69 6.91 17.09
CA GLU A 646 -9.90 6.53 16.36
C GLU A 646 -10.25 5.08 16.65
N THR A 647 -11.46 4.84 17.14
CA THR A 647 -12.01 3.51 17.38
C THR A 647 -13.32 3.38 16.59
N PRO A 648 -13.30 2.79 15.38
CA PRO A 648 -14.49 2.67 14.55
C PRO A 648 -15.61 1.92 15.26
N LYS A 649 -16.81 2.52 15.27
CA LYS A 649 -18.00 1.98 15.93
C LYS A 649 -19.21 2.07 15.01
N THR A 650 -20.14 1.13 15.18
CA THR A 650 -21.50 1.24 14.63
C THR A 650 -22.45 1.83 15.67
N ILE A 651 -23.65 2.24 15.26
CA ILE A 651 -24.63 2.89 16.14
C ILE A 651 -25.08 2.01 17.31
N GLU A 652 -24.90 0.69 17.21
CA GLU A 652 -25.20 -0.26 18.29
C GLU A 652 -24.12 -0.31 19.38
N GLN A 653 -22.98 0.37 19.17
CA GLN A 653 -21.89 0.48 20.15
C GLN A 653 -21.90 1.85 20.81
N THR A 654 -21.64 1.89 22.12
CA THR A 654 -21.57 3.13 22.90
C THR A 654 -20.16 3.74 22.94
N GLY A 655 -20.08 4.99 23.36
CA GLY A 655 -18.82 5.73 23.57
C GLY A 655 -18.31 6.44 22.31
N ALA A 656 -17.23 7.20 22.48
CA ALA A 656 -16.68 8.03 21.40
C ALA A 656 -16.01 7.18 20.30
N VAL A 657 -16.06 7.67 19.07
CA VAL A 657 -15.24 7.18 17.95
C VAL A 657 -13.87 7.86 17.96
N TYR A 658 -13.83 9.13 18.35
CA TYR A 658 -12.60 9.92 18.39
C TYR A 658 -12.32 10.38 19.82
N GLU A 659 -11.10 10.14 20.29
CA GLU A 659 -10.66 10.47 21.64
C GLU A 659 -9.30 11.19 21.59
N VAL A 660 -9.15 12.23 22.42
CA VAL A 660 -7.87 12.94 22.56
C VAL A 660 -6.93 12.07 23.41
N VAL A 661 -5.64 12.08 23.09
CA VAL A 661 -4.63 11.44 23.95
C VAL A 661 -4.58 12.16 25.30
N ALA A 662 -4.62 11.42 26.41
CA ALA A 662 -4.63 11.98 27.75
C ALA A 662 -3.41 12.90 28.01
N LYS A 663 -3.61 13.95 28.81
CA LYS A 663 -2.54 14.93 29.15
C LYS A 663 -1.32 14.23 29.74
N GLU A 664 -1.55 13.24 30.59
CA GLU A 664 -0.53 12.46 31.28
C GLU A 664 0.35 11.69 30.29
N ASP A 665 -0.25 11.07 29.28
CA ASP A 665 0.47 10.31 28.25
C ASP A 665 1.29 11.23 27.33
N GLN A 666 0.72 12.38 26.94
CA GLN A 666 1.45 13.38 26.15
C GLN A 666 2.65 13.96 26.93
N ARG A 667 2.46 14.21 28.23
CA ARG A 667 3.54 14.69 29.11
C ARG A 667 4.60 13.62 29.36
N ALA A 668 4.21 12.35 29.51
CA ALA A 668 5.14 11.23 29.59
C ALA A 668 5.96 11.09 28.30
N ALA A 669 5.35 11.29 27.13
CA ALA A 669 6.05 11.33 25.86
C ALA A 669 7.08 12.48 25.79
N LEU A 670 6.71 13.69 26.21
CA LEU A 670 7.65 14.83 26.26
C LEU A 670 8.82 14.54 27.21
N ASN A 671 8.56 13.95 28.38
CA ASN A 671 9.61 13.57 29.33
C ASN A 671 10.55 12.50 28.78
N PHE A 672 10.02 11.51 28.06
CA PHE A 672 10.85 10.51 27.39
C PHE A 672 11.78 11.16 26.35
N LEU A 673 11.25 12.06 25.50
CA LEU A 673 12.06 12.79 24.51
C LEU A 673 13.11 13.67 25.17
N LYS A 674 12.75 14.32 26.29
CA LYS A 674 13.69 15.11 27.09
C LYS A 674 14.90 14.28 27.51
N GLN A 675 14.65 13.12 28.12
CA GLN A 675 15.68 12.25 28.69
C GLN A 675 16.55 11.56 27.63
N ASN A 676 15.98 11.23 26.47
CA ASN A 676 16.66 10.36 25.51
C ASN A 676 17.30 11.11 24.34
N ILE A 677 16.79 12.27 23.93
CA ILE A 677 17.33 12.98 22.74
C ILE A 677 17.56 14.48 22.92
N PHE A 678 16.80 15.14 23.81
CA PHE A 678 17.10 16.54 24.11
C PHE A 678 18.31 16.64 25.03
N GLU A 679 18.39 15.80 26.05
CA GLU A 679 19.66 15.47 26.70
C GLU A 679 20.54 14.72 25.71
N THR A 680 21.81 15.14 25.58
CA THR A 680 22.73 14.58 24.60
C THR A 680 22.91 13.07 24.82
N PRO A 681 22.59 12.20 23.84
CA PRO A 681 22.66 10.75 23.99
C PRO A 681 24.11 10.27 23.94
N LYS A 682 24.84 10.38 25.05
CA LYS A 682 26.28 10.08 25.13
C LYS A 682 26.63 8.64 24.73
N TRP A 683 25.73 7.70 24.96
CA TRP A 683 25.92 6.29 24.56
C TRP A 683 26.03 6.10 23.04
N LEU A 684 25.47 7.02 22.25
CA LEU A 684 25.55 7.00 20.80
C LEU A 684 26.88 7.59 20.30
N LEU A 685 27.57 8.37 21.13
CA LEU A 685 28.80 9.09 20.80
C LEU A 685 30.03 8.21 21.02
N ASN A 686 30.34 7.34 20.05
CA ASN A 686 31.51 6.47 20.08
C ASN A 686 32.58 6.94 19.08
N ASN A 687 33.66 7.53 19.59
CA ASN A 687 34.77 8.06 18.78
C ASN A 687 35.41 7.01 17.89
N ASP A 688 35.58 5.78 18.37
CA ASP A 688 36.20 4.71 17.58
C ASP A 688 35.39 4.41 16.32
N ILE A 689 34.05 4.49 16.40
CA ILE A 689 33.17 4.32 15.24
C ILE A 689 33.36 5.50 14.27
N TYR A 690 33.39 6.74 14.77
CA TYR A 690 33.54 7.92 13.92
C TYR A 690 34.89 7.97 13.20
N GLU A 691 35.98 7.61 13.89
CA GLU A 691 37.32 7.54 13.30
C GLU A 691 37.42 6.47 12.21
N LYS A 692 36.70 5.35 12.34
CA LYS A 692 36.69 4.25 11.37
C LYS A 692 35.76 4.48 10.17
N THR A 693 34.64 5.19 10.37
CA THR A 693 33.55 5.31 9.37
C THR A 693 33.46 6.69 8.73
N GLY A 694 34.04 7.73 9.34
CA GLY A 694 33.89 9.11 8.91
C GLY A 694 32.53 9.73 9.25
N ALA A 695 31.65 9.03 9.98
CA ALA A 695 30.38 9.59 10.43
C ALA A 695 30.58 10.77 11.38
N SER A 696 29.76 11.82 11.21
CA SER A 696 29.82 13.01 12.06
C SER A 696 28.90 12.85 13.27
N PRO A 697 29.40 12.87 14.52
CA PRO A 697 28.53 12.83 15.70
C PRO A 697 27.53 13.99 15.72
N VAL A 698 27.94 15.16 15.21
CA VAL A 698 27.10 16.36 15.16
C VAL A 698 25.91 16.13 14.25
N GLU A 699 26.16 15.62 13.03
CA GLU A 699 25.09 15.36 12.06
C GLU A 699 24.12 14.28 12.54
N VAL A 700 24.64 13.23 13.18
CA VAL A 700 23.82 12.13 13.72
C VAL A 700 22.84 12.63 14.78
N VAL A 701 23.33 13.35 15.80
CA VAL A 701 22.48 13.86 16.89
C VAL A 701 21.53 14.93 16.37
N GLU A 702 22.01 15.84 15.52
CA GLU A 702 21.19 16.91 14.94
C GLU A 702 20.05 16.36 14.09
N LYS A 703 20.30 15.34 13.26
CA LYS A 703 19.26 14.69 12.45
C LYS A 703 18.15 14.10 13.31
N LEU A 704 18.52 13.42 14.41
CA LEU A 704 17.56 12.83 15.34
C LEU A 704 16.74 13.89 16.09
N GLN A 705 17.41 14.93 16.62
CA GLN A 705 16.76 16.06 17.29
C GLN A 705 15.80 16.80 16.36
N ASN A 706 16.23 17.09 15.13
CA ASN A 706 15.41 17.79 14.14
C ASN A 706 14.21 16.96 13.69
N SER A 707 14.37 15.64 13.54
CA SER A 707 13.24 14.75 13.25
C SER A 707 12.15 14.83 14.32
N VAL A 708 12.55 14.91 15.60
CA VAL A 708 11.61 15.06 16.72
C VAL A 708 10.97 16.45 16.72
N LEU A 709 11.78 17.52 16.68
CA LEU A 709 11.29 18.91 16.67
C LEU A 709 10.31 19.16 15.52
N ASN A 710 10.66 18.73 14.30
CA ASN A 710 9.81 18.89 13.12
C ASN A 710 8.44 18.21 13.27
N ARG A 711 8.35 17.10 14.02
CA ARG A 711 7.06 16.44 14.31
C ARG A 711 6.29 17.19 15.38
N ILE A 712 6.89 17.39 16.56
CA ILE A 712 6.19 17.86 17.76
C ILE A 712 5.87 19.37 17.73
N LEU A 713 6.55 20.13 16.86
CA LEU A 713 6.27 21.54 16.58
C LEU A 713 5.59 21.75 15.22
N SER A 714 5.12 20.71 14.53
CA SER A 714 4.42 20.93 13.25
C SER A 714 3.11 21.70 13.44
N ASP A 715 2.73 22.51 12.43
CA ASP A 715 1.46 23.24 12.42
C ASP A 715 0.27 22.32 12.76
N ASN A 716 0.24 21.12 12.18
CA ASN A 716 -0.82 20.14 12.41
C ASN A 716 -0.92 19.71 13.88
N VAL A 717 0.21 19.46 14.54
CA VAL A 717 0.22 19.02 15.95
C VAL A 717 -0.25 20.13 16.87
N LEU A 718 0.28 21.34 16.71
CA LEU A 718 -0.11 22.47 17.57
C LEU A 718 -1.58 22.84 17.37
N GLN A 719 -2.09 22.76 16.13
CA GLN A 719 -3.51 22.98 15.84
C GLN A 719 -4.39 21.86 16.42
N MET A 720 -3.96 20.59 16.36
CA MET A 720 -4.69 19.49 17.03
C MET A 720 -4.73 19.67 18.54
N MET A 721 -3.62 20.07 19.16
CA MET A 721 -3.59 20.38 20.60
C MET A 721 -4.52 21.54 20.92
N TYR A 722 -4.46 22.64 20.16
CA TYR A 722 -5.37 23.78 20.34
C TYR A 722 -6.85 23.37 20.23
N GLN A 723 -7.22 22.62 19.18
CA GLN A 723 -8.59 22.15 18.95
C GLN A 723 -9.06 21.17 20.04
N SER A 724 -8.15 20.34 20.57
CA SER A 724 -8.49 19.37 21.61
C SER A 724 -9.03 20.02 22.88
N GLN A 725 -8.56 21.23 23.22
CA GLN A 725 -9.02 22.01 24.39
C GLN A 725 -10.50 22.43 24.28
N ALA A 726 -11.04 22.53 23.06
CA ALA A 726 -12.44 22.85 22.82
C ALA A 726 -13.36 21.62 22.99
N VAL A 727 -12.81 20.42 22.81
CA VAL A 727 -13.56 19.15 22.86
C VAL A 727 -13.43 18.48 24.24
N ASP A 728 -12.27 18.60 24.87
CA ASP A 728 -11.96 18.02 26.18
C ASP A 728 -11.26 19.07 27.06
N LYS A 729 -11.90 19.44 28.17
CA LYS A 729 -11.37 20.42 29.14
C LYS A 729 -10.14 19.90 29.90
N THR A 730 -9.93 18.58 29.93
CA THR A 730 -8.77 17.93 30.56
C THR A 730 -7.61 17.76 29.59
N ALA A 731 -7.79 18.12 28.31
CA ALA A 731 -6.74 18.04 27.30
C ALA A 731 -5.48 18.84 27.70
N TYR A 732 -4.34 18.40 27.17
CA TYR A 732 -3.06 19.06 27.41
C TYR A 732 -3.09 20.47 26.83
N GLN A 733 -3.12 21.48 27.72
CA GLN A 733 -3.18 22.87 27.31
C GLN A 733 -1.94 23.23 26.49
N LEU A 734 -2.16 23.89 25.36
CA LEU A 734 -1.09 24.26 24.44
C LEU A 734 -0.08 25.19 25.13
N THR A 735 -0.53 26.11 25.98
CA THR A 735 0.34 26.99 26.78
C THR A 735 1.25 26.21 27.72
N ASP A 736 0.71 25.21 28.42
CA ASP A 736 1.48 24.34 29.33
C ASP A 736 2.55 23.58 28.54
N TYR A 737 2.14 22.94 27.44
CA TYR A 737 3.03 22.18 26.57
C TYR A 737 4.17 23.02 26.02
N MET A 738 3.88 24.22 25.50
CA MET A 738 4.91 25.11 24.94
C MET A 738 5.92 25.58 25.99
N SER A 739 5.43 25.85 27.22
CA SER A 739 6.29 26.22 28.36
C SER A 739 7.17 25.05 28.82
N GLU A 740 6.59 23.85 28.93
CA GLU A 740 7.32 22.64 29.32
C GLU A 740 8.36 22.23 28.26
N LEU A 741 8.02 22.33 26.97
CA LEU A 741 8.95 22.07 25.87
C LEU A 741 10.10 23.08 25.84
N LYS A 742 9.82 24.38 26.01
CA LYS A 742 10.87 25.42 26.16
C LYS A 742 11.83 25.04 27.28
N THR A 743 11.30 24.66 28.44
CA THR A 743 12.09 24.26 29.61
C THR A 743 12.90 22.98 29.34
N ALA A 744 12.34 22.02 28.60
CA ALA A 744 13.03 20.79 28.21
C ALA A 744 14.21 21.02 27.24
N VAL A 745 14.19 22.10 26.46
CA VAL A 745 15.25 22.48 25.50
C VAL A 745 16.29 23.44 26.11
N PHE A 746 15.88 24.37 26.98
CA PHE A 746 16.74 25.45 27.50
C PHE A 746 17.21 25.22 28.95
N THR A 747 18.01 24.19 29.16
CA THR A 747 18.69 23.93 30.45
C THR A 747 19.89 24.87 30.70
N SER A 748 20.50 24.79 31.89
CA SER A 748 21.68 25.60 32.28
C SER A 748 22.98 25.14 31.59
N GLU A 749 23.17 23.84 31.37
CA GLU A 749 24.31 23.27 30.66
C GLU A 749 24.04 23.18 29.16
N SER A 750 24.99 23.63 28.32
CA SER A 750 24.85 23.64 26.86
C SER A 750 26.14 23.18 26.17
N ASP A 751 26.27 21.88 25.94
CA ASP A 751 27.29 21.33 25.04
C ASP A 751 27.00 21.71 23.57
N LEU A 752 27.85 21.29 22.63
CA LEU A 752 27.69 21.58 21.21
C LEU A 752 26.33 21.13 20.65
N TYR A 753 25.91 19.90 20.97
CA TYR A 753 24.67 19.31 20.47
C TYR A 753 23.44 20.01 21.04
N ARG A 754 23.50 20.39 22.31
CA ARG A 754 22.45 21.15 23.00
C ARG A 754 22.30 22.56 22.42
N ARG A 755 23.40 23.22 22.07
CA ARG A 755 23.35 24.50 21.36
C ARG A 755 22.74 24.35 19.96
N ASN A 756 23.02 23.26 19.23
CA ASN A 756 22.32 22.95 17.98
C ASN A 756 20.82 22.79 18.21
N LEU A 757 20.40 21.98 19.18
CA LEU A 757 18.98 21.79 19.53
C LEU A 757 18.27 23.11 19.82
N GLN A 758 18.88 23.99 20.62
CA GLN A 758 18.33 25.29 20.97
C GLN A 758 18.18 26.20 19.74
N ARG A 759 19.18 26.22 18.85
CA ARG A 759 19.09 26.93 17.55
C ARG A 759 17.93 26.40 16.70
N ASN A 760 17.86 25.07 16.55
CA ASN A 760 16.87 24.43 15.69
C ASN A 760 15.44 24.59 16.25
N TYR A 761 15.27 24.58 17.58
CA TYR A 761 14.01 24.93 18.23
C TYR A 761 13.59 26.38 17.92
N VAL A 762 14.50 27.35 18.06
CA VAL A 762 14.21 28.75 17.73
C VAL A 762 13.83 28.87 16.26
N GLU A 763 14.58 28.26 15.34
CA GLU A 763 14.29 28.30 13.90
C GLU A 763 12.92 27.66 13.56
N SER A 764 12.55 26.55 14.18
CA SER A 764 11.23 25.95 14.03
C SER A 764 10.11 26.88 14.51
N MET A 765 10.30 27.50 15.68
CA MET A 765 9.34 28.46 16.24
C MET A 765 9.19 29.73 15.39
N LEU A 766 10.29 30.23 14.83
CA LEU A 766 10.27 31.36 13.90
C LEU A 766 9.57 30.99 12.58
N THR A 767 9.73 29.75 12.12
CA THR A 767 9.03 29.24 10.94
C THR A 767 7.52 29.21 11.18
N LEU A 768 7.07 28.72 12.34
CA LEU A 768 5.66 28.73 12.74
C LEU A 768 5.08 30.14 12.87
N LEU A 769 5.87 31.09 13.36
CA LEU A 769 5.43 32.48 13.48
C LEU A 769 5.16 33.12 12.12
N ASN A 770 5.94 32.74 11.11
CA ASN A 770 5.90 33.29 9.75
C ASN A 770 5.14 32.41 8.76
N SER A 771 4.64 31.24 9.18
CA SER A 771 3.93 30.32 8.29
C SER A 771 2.66 30.99 7.78
N LYS A 772 2.42 30.94 6.47
CA LYS A 772 1.11 31.27 5.90
C LYS A 772 0.16 30.12 6.21
N PRO A 773 -1.14 30.37 6.43
CA PRO A 773 -2.09 29.29 6.62
C PRO A 773 -2.01 28.40 5.38
N ALA A 774 -1.68 27.13 5.60
CA ALA A 774 -1.65 26.16 4.52
C ALA A 774 -3.07 26.06 3.94
N ALA A 775 -3.19 25.97 2.61
CA ALA A 775 -4.45 25.58 1.99
C ALA A 775 -4.94 24.27 2.64
N ASN A 776 -6.27 24.10 2.80
CA ASN A 776 -6.89 22.91 3.39
C ASN A 776 -6.17 21.65 2.92
N THR A 777 -5.32 21.09 3.79
CA THR A 777 -4.55 19.92 3.43
C THR A 777 -5.40 18.72 3.79
N ILE A 778 -6.17 18.23 2.82
CA ILE A 778 -6.89 16.98 2.96
C ILE A 778 -5.86 15.86 2.83
N ARG A 779 -5.49 15.23 3.96
CA ARG A 779 -4.74 13.97 3.94
C ARG A 779 -5.66 12.86 4.43
N PHE A 780 -5.83 11.83 3.61
CA PHE A 780 -6.58 10.62 3.95
C PHE A 780 -8.00 10.89 4.47
N GLY A 781 -8.72 11.81 3.82
CA GLY A 781 -10.12 12.11 4.12
C GLY A 781 -10.36 13.03 5.33
N ARG A 782 -9.31 13.45 6.03
CA ARG A 782 -9.41 14.38 7.17
C ARG A 782 -8.70 15.69 6.87
N SER A 783 -9.43 16.80 6.96
CA SER A 783 -8.88 18.14 6.80
C SER A 783 -8.44 18.65 8.18
N VAL A 784 -7.15 18.93 8.36
CA VAL A 784 -6.70 19.81 9.43
C VAL A 784 -6.56 21.20 8.81
N THR A 785 -7.51 22.09 9.11
CA THR A 785 -7.44 23.47 8.66
C THR A 785 -6.54 24.24 9.62
N VAL A 786 -5.34 24.60 9.16
CA VAL A 786 -4.47 25.56 9.86
C VAL A 786 -5.10 26.93 9.69
N SER A 787 -5.76 27.43 10.73
CA SER A 787 -6.43 28.73 10.73
C SER A 787 -5.49 29.80 11.28
N ASP A 788 -5.41 30.95 10.60
CA ASP A 788 -4.79 32.16 11.14
C ASP A 788 -5.58 32.76 12.31
N ASN A 789 -6.85 32.37 12.47
CA ASN A 789 -7.72 32.80 13.57
C ASN A 789 -7.60 31.87 14.79
N SER A 790 -6.50 31.13 14.96
CA SER A 790 -6.24 30.34 16.18
C SER A 790 -5.18 30.98 17.08
N ASP A 791 -5.21 30.65 18.37
CA ASP A 791 -4.23 31.14 19.34
C ASP A 791 -2.84 30.50 19.18
N VAL A 792 -2.63 29.59 18.23
CA VAL A 792 -1.33 28.92 18.05
C VAL A 792 -0.23 29.97 17.79
N LYS A 793 -0.45 30.93 16.89
CA LYS A 793 0.54 31.97 16.59
C LYS A 793 0.75 32.95 17.75
N SER A 794 -0.30 33.28 18.49
CA SER A 794 -0.19 34.17 19.65
C SER A 794 0.60 33.49 20.78
N ILE A 795 0.37 32.20 21.03
CA ILE A 795 1.12 31.39 22.00
C ILE A 795 2.58 31.21 21.57
N VAL A 796 2.84 30.92 20.28
CA VAL A 796 4.22 30.85 19.74
C VAL A 796 4.94 32.18 19.95
N ARG A 797 4.31 33.31 19.61
CA ARG A 797 4.88 34.65 19.82
C ARG A 797 5.11 34.96 21.31
N GLY A 798 4.18 34.58 22.18
CA GLY A 798 4.31 34.72 23.63
C GLY A 798 5.52 33.94 24.17
N THR A 799 5.61 32.65 23.81
CA THR A 799 6.71 31.76 24.21
C THR A 799 8.08 32.30 23.74
N LEU A 800 8.17 32.84 22.51
CA LEU A 800 9.39 33.43 21.99
C LEU A 800 9.79 34.72 22.71
N ASN A 801 8.82 35.55 23.12
CA ASN A 801 9.09 36.75 23.90
C ASN A 801 9.61 36.41 25.31
N GLU A 802 9.03 35.41 25.96
CA GLU A 802 9.53 34.89 27.25
C GLU A 802 10.96 34.38 27.10
N LEU A 803 11.21 33.51 26.13
CA LEU A 803 12.54 32.95 25.87
C LEU A 803 13.58 34.04 25.61
N LYS A 804 13.25 35.05 24.79
CA LYS A 804 14.14 36.19 24.55
C LYS A 804 14.52 36.91 25.84
N ASN A 805 13.56 37.15 26.72
CA ASN A 805 13.80 37.84 28.00
C ASN A 805 14.64 36.99 28.94
N GLU A 806 14.41 35.66 28.98
CA GLU A 806 15.22 34.71 29.76
C GLU A 806 16.67 34.66 29.24
N LEU A 807 16.89 34.61 27.92
CA LEU A 807 18.23 34.55 27.34
C LEU A 807 19.04 35.83 27.58
N LYS A 808 18.39 36.99 27.65
CA LYS A 808 19.07 38.27 27.97
C LYS A 808 19.66 38.32 29.38
N THR A 809 19.10 37.56 30.31
CA THR A 809 19.58 37.53 31.71
C THR A 809 20.52 36.37 31.98
N LYS A 810 20.61 35.39 31.07
CA LYS A 810 21.58 34.28 31.19
C LYS A 810 23.00 34.80 31.01
N SER A 811 23.87 34.43 31.94
CA SER A 811 25.32 34.60 31.83
C SER A 811 25.98 33.23 31.62
N ALA A 812 27.09 33.21 30.88
CA ALA A 812 27.92 32.02 30.68
C ALA A 812 29.39 32.41 30.82
N THR A 813 30.17 31.55 31.47
CA THR A 813 31.61 31.76 31.69
C THR A 813 32.43 31.47 30.44
N ASP A 814 31.99 30.53 29.60
CA ASP A 814 32.64 30.23 28.32
C ASP A 814 32.13 31.13 27.19
N ALA A 815 33.06 31.58 26.34
CA ALA A 815 32.75 32.52 25.26
C ALA A 815 31.76 31.95 24.24
N THR A 816 31.84 30.64 23.95
CA THR A 816 31.01 29.99 22.94
C THR A 816 29.53 29.98 23.34
N THR A 817 29.21 29.59 24.58
CA THR A 817 27.84 29.60 25.09
C THR A 817 27.32 31.03 25.21
N ARG A 818 28.17 31.99 25.62
CA ARG A 818 27.79 33.41 25.66
C ARG A 818 27.44 33.94 24.27
N TYR A 819 28.30 33.72 23.25
CA TYR A 819 28.01 34.12 21.87
C TYR A 819 26.76 33.43 21.31
N HIS A 820 26.53 32.17 21.67
CA HIS A 820 25.32 31.46 21.29
C HIS A 820 24.05 32.11 21.87
N TYR A 821 24.04 32.49 23.15
CA TYR A 821 22.90 33.21 23.73
C TYR A 821 22.70 34.60 23.08
N GLU A 822 23.78 35.34 22.84
CA GLU A 822 23.75 36.62 22.12
C GLU A 822 23.17 36.47 20.70
N ASP A 823 23.58 35.44 19.94
CA ASP A 823 23.04 35.12 18.61
C ASP A 823 21.54 34.77 18.64
N LEU A 824 21.12 33.92 19.59
CA LEU A 824 19.71 33.59 19.74
C LEU A 824 18.86 34.82 20.07
N VAL A 825 19.32 35.69 20.97
CA VAL A 825 18.65 36.96 21.28
C VAL A 825 18.54 37.83 20.03
N PHE A 826 19.62 37.98 19.26
CA PHE A 826 19.61 38.73 18.01
C PHE A 826 18.58 38.20 17.01
N ARG A 827 18.55 36.87 16.79
CA ARG A 827 17.55 36.22 15.90
C ARG A 827 16.12 36.47 16.35
N LEU A 828 15.86 36.34 17.65
CA LEU A 828 14.53 36.57 18.24
C LEU A 828 14.10 38.03 18.12
N GLU A 829 15.01 38.98 18.37
CA GLU A 829 14.71 40.41 18.21
C GLU A 829 14.38 40.77 16.76
N LYS A 830 15.19 40.30 15.81
CA LYS A 830 14.97 40.52 14.38
C LYS A 830 13.61 39.97 13.92
N ALA A 831 13.25 38.78 14.37
CA ALA A 831 12.01 38.14 13.94
C ALA A 831 10.75 38.71 14.63
N LEU A 832 10.85 39.09 15.91
CA LEU A 832 9.71 39.64 16.66
C LEU A 832 9.46 41.11 16.34
N ASN A 833 10.47 41.85 15.86
CA ASN A 833 10.41 43.26 15.47
C ASN A 833 10.98 43.50 14.06
N PRO A 834 10.29 43.07 12.98
CA PRO A 834 10.82 43.10 11.60
C PRO A 834 10.99 44.50 10.98
N LEU A 835 10.61 45.57 11.69
CA LEU A 835 10.65 46.96 11.22
C LEU A 835 11.77 47.80 11.90
N ARG A 836 12.75 47.16 12.53
CA ARG A 836 13.94 47.81 13.09
C ARG A 836 15.21 47.41 12.35
#